data_AF-A0A0Q7BYK8-F1
#
_entry.id   AF-A0A0Q7BYK8-F1
#
_cell.length_a   1.000
_cell.length_b   1.000
_cell.length_c   1.000
_cell.angle_alpha   90.00
_cell.angle_beta   90.00
_cell.angle_gamma   90.00
#
_symmetry.space_group_name_H-M   'P 1'
#
loop_
_entity.id
_entity.type
_entity.pdbx_description
1 polymer ?
#
loop_
_entity_poly.entity_id
_entity_poly.type
_entity_poly.pdbx_seq_one_letter_code
_entity_poly.pdbx_strand_id
1 'polypeptide(L)'
;MTSTSVEKDTATPEPAAADVAPAMEPAVGPAAPMPMPVLGRDEPVAANAERQPQLSGQMNMNPKTLDELLKCNNVNIRFLAQQTSPKGPLRDILVGAFEADWFRAKSCLVFDKWPGDVVPRFTHEFSLMLMTALTSYRGEVHKAVMPLAQKAVRKQLDERARQLEGNAALASSLTQQRMIPGVKQIDFKGSVGADTVTSDVDVSTGGANSELGVRAYNEAFREFMDLTFDPGTVFDLNVYAMDFIHGKTDAADQKSFTVKSENPEKPEAEDAAARDREQDIWALVHVARYMPDDGDWDDYVVQTISGISDAKQQAEQKARLDAARKRAKGFEERLVGMMVHLEEDLMLTEKQLEGSSWDDEDNKAYLQGALRMRAANKLYEDKLLQVKELRTQIAEMRTSITQGKQGADPERLKLLVSRLSGELSMAQLYANEVYGTGGATVHAVMGMQVKKKLSAERGHDVEAIIPVQEWYQAFTDNLGDVLKDFEHYGKGHGGHEADHWYAAFKMGKYADRMVDALPHLAEGGMITQTDAATLAKDADVEALRTLSTHHVKEKSGASKDDPAKLKQHTYFGKMTADSLKDLRTAALNVGARVRQMVAGAQSAPIVDPSAAPPAPVPEKAPTTAASGASLRLAAQAARAQDLLEEIEDEAEDMEP
;
A
#
# COMPACT_ATOMS: atom_id res chain seq x y z
N MET A 1 -38.35 54.19 -0.41
CA MET A 1 -39.01 54.52 -1.68
C MET A 1 -39.24 53.21 -2.42
N THR A 2 -40.53 52.82 -2.47
CA THR A 2 -41.25 52.02 -3.50
C THR A 2 -40.68 50.69 -4.00
N SER A 3 -41.42 49.61 -4.22
CA SER A 3 -42.78 49.12 -3.86
C SER A 3 -42.98 47.80 -4.64
N THR A 4 -43.48 46.73 -3.97
CA THR A 4 -44.45 45.67 -4.41
C THR A 4 -44.19 44.86 -5.71
N SER A 5 -44.54 43.57 -5.88
CA SER A 5 -45.64 42.70 -5.39
C SER A 5 -45.30 41.24 -5.80
N VAL A 6 -45.39 40.21 -4.95
CA VAL A 6 -46.52 39.28 -4.68
C VAL A 6 -47.33 38.84 -5.90
N GLU A 7 -47.26 37.53 -6.21
CA GLU A 7 -48.40 36.75 -6.66
C GLU A 7 -48.30 35.31 -6.13
N LYS A 8 -49.47 34.80 -5.73
CA LYS A 8 -49.72 33.58 -4.95
C LYS A 8 -50.85 32.90 -5.70
N ASP A 9 -50.71 31.62 -6.05
CA ASP A 9 -51.86 30.86 -6.56
C ASP A 9 -51.92 29.47 -5.92
N THR A 10 -53.16 29.11 -5.56
CA THR A 10 -53.55 28.02 -4.68
C THR A 10 -54.30 26.93 -5.43
N ALA A 11 -53.88 25.68 -5.19
CA ALA A 11 -54.67 24.47 -4.94
C ALA A 11 -55.75 23.99 -5.94
N THR A 12 -55.65 22.70 -6.31
CA THR A 12 -56.72 21.71 -6.02
C THR A 12 -56.16 20.26 -6.05
N PRO A 13 -56.75 19.31 -5.29
CA PRO A 13 -56.20 17.96 -5.05
C PRO A 13 -57.01 16.82 -5.70
N GLU A 14 -56.52 15.58 -5.49
CA GLU A 14 -57.12 14.23 -5.68
C GLU A 14 -56.56 13.35 -6.81
N PRO A 15 -56.63 12.00 -6.72
CA PRO A 15 -57.04 11.15 -5.59
C PRO A 15 -56.02 10.06 -5.21
N ALA A 16 -56.25 9.48 -4.03
CA ALA A 16 -55.64 8.25 -3.56
C ALA A 16 -56.04 7.05 -4.45
N ALA A 17 -55.05 6.23 -4.83
CA ALA A 17 -55.27 4.94 -5.48
C ALA A 17 -54.65 3.83 -4.63
N ALA A 18 -55.48 2.81 -4.43
CA ALA A 18 -55.38 1.67 -3.55
C ALA A 18 -54.16 0.76 -3.74
N ASP A 19 -53.79 0.14 -2.63
CA ASP A 19 -53.04 -1.11 -2.49
C ASP A 19 -53.43 -2.16 -3.53
N VAL A 20 -52.44 -2.61 -4.31
CA VAL A 20 -52.40 -3.96 -4.87
C VAL A 20 -50.97 -4.46 -4.77
N ALA A 21 -50.73 -5.35 -3.80
CA ALA A 21 -49.48 -6.09 -3.68
C ALA A 21 -49.31 -7.03 -4.90
N PRO A 22 -48.17 -6.98 -5.62
CA PRO A 22 -47.84 -8.04 -6.57
C PRO A 22 -47.36 -9.27 -5.80
N ALA A 23 -47.95 -10.41 -6.13
CA ALA A 23 -47.57 -11.73 -5.62
C ALA A 23 -46.08 -11.98 -5.87
N MET A 24 -45.34 -12.30 -4.80
CA MET A 24 -43.98 -12.80 -4.90
C MET A 24 -44.01 -14.20 -5.54
N GLU A 25 -43.43 -14.33 -6.73
CA GLU A 25 -42.95 -15.63 -7.20
C GLU A 25 -41.79 -16.11 -6.31
N PRO A 26 -41.71 -17.41 -5.99
CA PRO A 26 -40.60 -17.94 -5.21
C PRO A 26 -39.29 -17.77 -5.98
N ALA A 27 -38.32 -17.13 -5.33
CA ALA A 27 -36.97 -17.00 -5.82
C ALA A 27 -36.39 -18.38 -6.15
N VAL A 28 -36.14 -18.63 -7.43
CA VAL A 28 -35.31 -19.72 -7.90
C VAL A 28 -33.91 -19.46 -7.34
N GLY A 29 -33.44 -20.36 -6.48
CA GLY A 29 -32.12 -20.26 -5.86
C GLY A 29 -31.00 -20.16 -6.91
N PRO A 30 -29.86 -19.55 -6.56
CA PRO A 30 -28.73 -19.44 -7.48
C PRO A 30 -28.33 -20.82 -7.96
N ALA A 31 -28.19 -20.97 -9.28
CA ALA A 31 -27.66 -22.18 -9.88
C ALA A 31 -26.32 -22.53 -9.24
N ALA A 32 -26.15 -23.79 -8.85
CA ALA A 32 -24.91 -24.30 -8.30
C ALA A 32 -23.73 -23.93 -9.23
N PRO A 33 -22.58 -23.51 -8.67
CA PRO A 33 -21.41 -23.18 -9.48
C PRO A 33 -21.01 -24.42 -10.29
N MET A 34 -20.98 -24.26 -11.61
CA MET A 34 -20.44 -25.26 -12.52
C MET A 34 -18.97 -25.53 -12.13
N PRO A 35 -18.55 -26.79 -12.01
CA PRO A 35 -17.16 -27.11 -11.73
C PRO A 35 -16.28 -26.60 -12.89
N MET A 36 -15.29 -25.77 -12.54
CA MET A 36 -14.23 -25.34 -13.45
C MET A 36 -13.47 -26.58 -13.93
N PRO A 37 -13.32 -26.80 -15.26
CA PRO A 37 -12.56 -27.93 -15.75
C PRO A 37 -11.07 -27.73 -15.41
N VAL A 38 -10.54 -28.69 -14.66
CA VAL A 38 -9.11 -28.89 -14.44
C VAL A 38 -8.45 -29.15 -15.78
N LEU A 39 -7.58 -28.23 -16.22
CA LEU A 39 -6.74 -28.40 -17.41
C LEU A 39 -5.65 -29.44 -17.11
N GLY A 40 -6.02 -30.71 -17.26
CA GLY A 40 -5.09 -31.84 -17.34
C GLY A 40 -4.71 -32.12 -18.78
N ARG A 41 -3.41 -32.30 -19.03
CA ARG A 41 -2.85 -32.87 -20.25
C ARG A 41 -3.44 -34.28 -20.45
N ASP A 42 -4.04 -34.56 -21.60
CA ASP A 42 -3.61 -35.63 -22.53
C ASP A 42 -4.61 -35.82 -23.71
N GLU A 43 -4.01 -36.11 -24.87
CA GLU A 43 -4.49 -36.61 -26.16
C GLU A 43 -5.29 -35.71 -27.17
N PRO A 44 -4.91 -35.76 -28.48
CA PRO A 44 -5.49 -34.91 -29.51
C PRO A 44 -6.74 -35.54 -30.14
N VAL A 45 -7.90 -34.94 -29.90
CA VAL A 45 -9.11 -35.23 -30.68
C VAL A 45 -9.05 -34.39 -31.96
N ALA A 46 -8.96 -35.08 -33.11
CA ALA A 46 -9.00 -34.49 -34.44
C ALA A 46 -10.39 -33.86 -34.68
N ALA A 47 -10.52 -32.56 -34.44
CA ALA A 47 -11.68 -31.77 -34.81
C ALA A 47 -11.38 -30.97 -36.09
N ASN A 48 -12.35 -30.98 -37.00
CA ASN A 48 -12.36 -30.23 -38.25
C ASN A 48 -11.84 -28.81 -38.08
N ALA A 49 -10.62 -28.57 -38.58
CA ALA A 49 -10.08 -27.24 -38.78
C ALA A 49 -10.89 -26.55 -39.88
N GLU A 50 -11.90 -25.77 -39.49
CA GLU A 50 -12.34 -24.65 -40.32
C GLU A 50 -11.10 -23.85 -40.67
N ARG A 51 -10.78 -23.79 -41.97
CA ARG A 51 -9.63 -23.06 -42.49
C ARG A 51 -9.79 -21.60 -42.10
N GLN A 52 -9.11 -21.18 -41.02
CA GLN A 52 -8.84 -19.77 -40.80
C GLN A 52 -8.15 -19.25 -42.08
N PRO A 53 -8.67 -18.20 -42.72
CA PRO A 53 -8.06 -17.67 -43.94
C PRO A 53 -6.61 -17.33 -43.62
N GLN A 54 -5.68 -17.91 -44.36
CA GLN A 54 -4.26 -17.57 -44.28
C GLN A 54 -4.13 -16.09 -44.69
N LEU A 55 -4.11 -15.20 -43.69
CA LEU A 55 -3.78 -13.78 -43.83
C LEU A 55 -2.27 -13.67 -44.08
N SER A 56 -1.81 -14.13 -45.24
CA SER A 56 -0.40 -14.30 -45.59
C SER A 56 0.34 -13.00 -45.94
N GLY A 57 -0.13 -11.83 -45.48
CA GLY A 57 0.39 -10.53 -45.93
C GLY A 57 0.87 -9.55 -44.86
N GLN A 58 0.47 -9.67 -43.58
CA GLN A 58 0.67 -8.59 -42.59
C GLN A 58 1.01 -9.07 -41.15
N MET A 59 1.43 -10.31 -40.96
CA MET A 59 1.62 -10.87 -39.60
C MET A 59 2.97 -10.55 -38.91
N ASN A 60 3.83 -9.71 -39.49
CA ASN A 60 5.14 -9.42 -38.88
C ASN A 60 5.35 -7.92 -38.62
N MET A 61 4.40 -7.30 -37.91
CA MET A 61 4.59 -5.94 -37.40
C MET A 61 5.20 -6.01 -36.00
N ASN A 62 6.34 -5.34 -35.82
CA ASN A 62 6.99 -5.12 -34.53
C ASN A 62 7.15 -3.60 -34.35
N PRO A 63 6.07 -2.89 -33.92
CA PRO A 63 6.10 -1.44 -33.83
C PRO A 63 7.08 -0.98 -32.75
N LYS A 64 7.98 -0.07 -33.11
CA LYS A 64 9.01 0.49 -32.24
C LYS A 64 8.78 1.96 -31.91
N THR A 65 7.83 2.60 -32.58
CA THR A 65 7.45 3.99 -32.33
C THR A 65 5.95 4.10 -32.14
N LEU A 66 5.50 5.22 -31.56
CA LEU A 66 4.08 5.47 -31.38
C LEU A 66 3.34 5.51 -32.73
N ASP A 67 3.92 6.17 -33.74
CA ASP A 67 3.39 6.20 -35.10
C ASP A 67 3.20 4.82 -35.74
N GLU A 68 4.13 3.89 -35.49
CA GLU A 68 4.01 2.50 -35.96
C GLU A 68 2.92 1.76 -35.20
N LEU A 69 2.82 1.97 -33.89
CA LEU A 69 1.76 1.38 -33.07
C LEU A 69 0.38 1.87 -33.50
N LEU A 70 0.21 3.16 -33.77
CA LEU A 70 -1.06 3.76 -34.20
C LEU A 70 -1.54 3.25 -35.58
N LYS A 71 -0.62 2.73 -36.41
CA LYS A 71 -0.96 2.07 -37.69
C LYS A 71 -1.47 0.64 -37.51
N CYS A 72 -1.26 0.02 -36.34
CA CYS A 72 -1.76 -1.31 -36.03
C CYS A 72 -3.28 -1.34 -36.00
N ASN A 73 -3.90 -2.40 -36.54
CA ASN A 73 -5.32 -2.66 -36.36
C ASN A 73 -5.56 -3.72 -35.25
N ASN A 74 -6.82 -4.02 -34.97
CA ASN A 74 -7.22 -5.03 -33.98
C ASN A 74 -6.51 -6.40 -34.16
N VAL A 75 -6.28 -6.85 -35.40
CA VAL A 75 -5.61 -8.13 -35.69
C VAL A 75 -4.13 -8.06 -35.31
N ASN A 76 -3.47 -6.94 -35.60
CA ASN A 76 -2.08 -6.72 -35.20
C ASN A 76 -1.93 -6.73 -33.67
N ILE A 77 -2.81 -6.02 -32.96
CA ILE A 77 -2.78 -5.97 -31.49
C ILE A 77 -2.99 -7.35 -30.88
N ARG A 78 -3.95 -8.14 -31.40
CA ARG A 78 -4.16 -9.52 -30.95
C ARG A 78 -2.90 -10.39 -31.07
N PHE A 79 -2.16 -10.23 -32.17
CA PHE A 79 -0.92 -10.97 -32.38
C PHE A 79 0.18 -10.51 -31.42
N LEU A 80 0.37 -9.19 -31.27
CA LEU A 80 1.35 -8.61 -30.34
C LEU A 80 1.08 -9.02 -28.89
N ALA A 81 -0.19 -9.07 -28.48
CA ALA A 81 -0.60 -9.45 -27.13
C ALA A 81 -0.21 -10.89 -26.74
N GLN A 82 0.09 -11.75 -27.71
CA GLN A 82 0.54 -13.13 -27.46
C GLN A 82 2.07 -13.23 -27.26
N GLN A 83 2.83 -12.15 -27.48
CA GLN A 83 4.29 -12.15 -27.54
C GLN A 83 4.92 -11.56 -26.26
N THR A 84 4.70 -12.21 -25.11
CA THR A 84 5.11 -11.71 -23.78
C THR A 84 6.56 -12.00 -23.39
N SER A 85 7.39 -12.48 -24.31
CA SER A 85 8.81 -12.74 -24.03
C SER A 85 9.55 -11.46 -23.64
N PRO A 86 10.47 -11.48 -22.64
CA PRO A 86 11.29 -10.34 -22.24
C PRO A 86 12.08 -9.65 -23.36
N LYS A 87 12.34 -10.35 -24.47
CA LYS A 87 13.06 -9.84 -25.66
C LYS A 87 12.16 -9.71 -26.90
N GLY A 88 10.84 -9.77 -26.71
CA GLY A 88 9.86 -9.76 -27.79
C GLY A 88 9.34 -8.35 -28.14
N PRO A 89 8.38 -8.27 -29.07
CA PRO A 89 7.77 -7.02 -29.52
C PRO A 89 7.19 -6.11 -28.43
N LEU A 90 6.71 -6.68 -27.32
CA LEU A 90 6.18 -5.88 -26.21
C LEU A 90 7.26 -5.04 -25.52
N ARG A 91 8.52 -5.49 -25.52
CA ARG A 91 9.67 -4.67 -25.09
C ARG A 91 9.80 -3.44 -25.99
N ASP A 92 9.79 -3.66 -27.30
CA ASP A 92 9.98 -2.60 -28.29
C ASP A 92 8.84 -1.58 -28.24
N ILE A 93 7.61 -2.01 -27.99
CA ILE A 93 6.46 -1.13 -27.76
C ILE A 93 6.66 -0.31 -26.48
N LEU A 94 6.98 -0.95 -25.36
CA LEU A 94 7.13 -0.24 -24.10
C LEU A 94 8.30 0.74 -24.13
N VAL A 95 9.47 0.30 -24.58
CA VAL A 95 10.70 1.12 -24.61
C VAL A 95 10.65 2.16 -25.71
N GLY A 96 10.05 1.84 -26.85
CA GLY A 96 10.03 2.71 -28.02
C GLY A 96 8.77 3.57 -28.10
N ALA A 97 7.59 2.96 -28.26
CA ALA A 97 6.34 3.71 -28.43
C ALA A 97 5.91 4.48 -27.17
N PHE A 98 6.23 3.94 -25.98
CA PHE A 98 5.92 4.57 -24.69
C PHE A 98 7.18 5.06 -23.96
N GLU A 99 8.34 5.10 -24.64
CA GLU A 99 9.58 5.70 -24.12
C GLU A 99 10.02 5.17 -22.75
N ALA A 100 9.77 3.87 -22.51
CA ALA A 100 10.02 3.18 -21.24
C ALA A 100 9.30 3.81 -20.03
N ASP A 101 8.13 4.40 -20.25
CA ASP A 101 7.28 5.00 -19.23
C ASP A 101 5.91 4.29 -19.18
N TRP A 102 5.64 3.64 -18.06
CA TRP A 102 4.39 2.92 -17.84
C TRP A 102 3.18 3.84 -17.76
N PHE A 103 3.35 5.06 -17.26
CA PHE A 103 2.26 6.02 -17.13
C PHE A 103 1.82 6.54 -18.49
N ARG A 104 2.75 6.69 -19.44
CA ARG A 104 2.40 6.94 -20.85
C ARG A 104 1.57 5.81 -21.45
N ALA A 105 2.02 4.57 -21.26
CA ALA A 105 1.28 3.40 -21.71
C ALA A 105 -0.12 3.34 -21.08
N LYS A 106 -0.22 3.61 -19.77
CA LYS A 106 -1.49 3.63 -19.02
C LYS A 106 -2.43 4.74 -19.50
N SER A 107 -1.94 5.96 -19.66
CA SER A 107 -2.70 7.11 -20.19
C SER A 107 -3.33 6.78 -21.54
N CYS A 108 -2.56 6.23 -22.48
CA CYS A 108 -3.08 5.86 -23.80
C CYS A 108 -3.99 4.62 -23.75
N LEU A 109 -3.51 3.51 -23.17
CA LEU A 109 -4.14 2.21 -23.34
C LEU A 109 -5.31 1.96 -22.38
N VAL A 110 -5.35 2.67 -21.25
CA VAL A 110 -6.40 2.53 -20.23
C VAL A 110 -7.35 3.72 -20.22
N PHE A 111 -6.87 4.93 -20.50
CA PHE A 111 -7.68 6.15 -20.41
C PHE A 111 -7.97 6.82 -21.76
N ASP A 112 -7.52 6.23 -22.87
CA ASP A 112 -7.62 6.77 -24.23
C ASP A 112 -7.07 8.21 -24.38
N LYS A 113 -6.07 8.57 -23.56
CA LYS A 113 -5.36 9.85 -23.64
C LYS A 113 -4.16 9.71 -24.58
N TRP A 114 -4.43 9.77 -25.87
CA TRP A 114 -3.41 9.71 -26.93
C TRP A 114 -2.89 11.12 -27.26
N PRO A 115 -1.58 11.30 -27.54
CA PRO A 115 -1.03 12.61 -27.88
C PRO A 115 -1.61 13.15 -29.20
N GLY A 116 -1.78 14.47 -29.27
CA GLY A 116 -2.17 15.18 -30.50
C GLY A 116 -3.57 14.86 -31.05
N ASP A 117 -4.53 14.52 -30.18
CA ASP A 117 -5.91 14.10 -30.54
C ASP A 117 -5.97 12.89 -31.51
N VAL A 118 -4.89 12.10 -31.58
CA VAL A 118 -4.82 10.98 -32.52
C VAL A 118 -5.65 9.81 -32.03
N VAL A 119 -6.49 9.27 -32.92
CA VAL A 119 -7.29 8.07 -32.64
C VAL A 119 -6.59 6.84 -33.20
N PRO A 120 -6.26 5.82 -32.38
CA PRO A 120 -5.66 4.59 -32.87
C PRO A 120 -6.58 3.85 -33.85
N ARG A 121 -6.00 3.06 -34.77
CA ARG A 121 -6.75 2.19 -35.69
C ARG A 121 -7.31 0.92 -35.03
N PHE A 122 -7.08 0.75 -33.73
CA PHE A 122 -7.64 -0.31 -32.90
C PHE A 122 -8.59 0.27 -31.86
N THR A 123 -9.54 -0.53 -31.38
CA THR A 123 -10.55 -0.08 -30.41
C THR A 123 -10.01 -0.12 -28.98
N HIS A 124 -10.71 0.55 -28.05
CA HIS A 124 -10.38 0.54 -26.62
C HIS A 124 -10.25 -0.88 -26.04
N GLU A 125 -11.11 -1.82 -26.44
CA GLU A 125 -11.01 -3.23 -26.05
C GLU A 125 -9.62 -3.83 -26.38
N PHE A 126 -9.08 -3.49 -27.56
CA PHE A 126 -7.75 -3.92 -27.96
C PHE A 126 -6.64 -3.11 -27.28
N SER A 127 -6.89 -1.86 -26.91
CA SER A 127 -6.00 -1.10 -26.01
C SER A 127 -5.82 -1.83 -24.66
N LEU A 128 -6.92 -2.24 -24.03
CA LEU A 128 -6.91 -3.00 -22.77
C LEU A 128 -6.26 -4.38 -22.93
N MET A 129 -6.47 -5.05 -24.07
CA MET A 129 -5.80 -6.31 -24.41
C MET A 129 -4.28 -6.13 -24.48
N LEU A 130 -3.80 -5.06 -25.15
CA LEU A 130 -2.39 -4.74 -25.20
C LEU A 130 -1.82 -4.42 -23.81
N MET A 131 -2.55 -3.64 -23.01
CA MET A 131 -2.14 -3.33 -21.64
C MET A 131 -2.05 -4.58 -20.77
N THR A 132 -3.01 -5.50 -20.90
CA THR A 132 -2.97 -6.82 -20.22
C THR A 132 -1.78 -7.67 -20.66
N ALA A 133 -1.39 -7.57 -21.93
CA ALA A 133 -0.18 -8.23 -22.40
C ALA A 133 1.09 -7.58 -21.82
N LEU A 134 1.12 -6.25 -21.70
CA LEU A 134 2.20 -5.52 -21.02
C LEU A 134 2.31 -5.88 -19.54
N THR A 135 1.20 -6.08 -18.82
CA THR A 135 1.23 -6.55 -17.42
C THR A 135 1.78 -7.98 -17.32
N SER A 136 1.47 -8.84 -18.27
CA SER A 136 2.05 -10.19 -18.36
C SER A 136 3.55 -10.15 -18.67
N TYR A 137 3.95 -9.30 -19.62
CA TYR A 137 5.36 -9.06 -19.98
C TYR A 137 6.18 -8.54 -18.79
N ARG A 138 5.65 -7.61 -17.99
CA ARG A 138 6.24 -7.18 -16.70
C ARG A 138 6.55 -8.36 -15.78
N GLY A 139 5.63 -9.32 -15.68
CA GLY A 139 5.80 -10.54 -14.90
C GLY A 139 6.97 -11.41 -15.40
N GLU A 140 7.10 -11.57 -16.71
CA GLU A 140 8.21 -12.31 -17.32
C GLU A 140 9.56 -11.60 -17.12
N VAL A 141 9.61 -10.27 -17.20
CA VAL A 141 10.81 -9.48 -16.90
C VAL A 141 11.21 -9.65 -15.43
N HIS A 142 10.28 -9.54 -14.49
CA HIS A 142 10.57 -9.75 -13.08
C HIS A 142 11.14 -11.15 -12.81
N LYS A 143 10.55 -12.21 -13.39
CA LYS A 143 11.06 -13.59 -13.26
C LYS A 143 12.51 -13.71 -13.74
N ALA A 144 12.89 -12.97 -14.79
CA ALA A 144 14.25 -12.93 -15.31
C ALA A 144 15.21 -12.10 -14.43
N VAL A 145 14.75 -10.99 -13.86
CA VAL A 145 15.55 -10.08 -13.03
C VAL A 145 15.80 -10.64 -11.63
N MET A 146 14.81 -11.32 -11.03
CA MET A 146 14.90 -11.87 -9.67
C MET A 146 16.19 -12.66 -9.39
N PRO A 147 16.57 -13.69 -10.17
CA PRO A 147 17.81 -14.44 -9.92
C PRO A 147 19.09 -13.59 -10.09
N LEU A 148 19.06 -12.57 -10.96
CA LEU A 148 20.17 -11.63 -11.12
C LEU A 148 20.33 -10.76 -9.88
N ALA A 149 19.22 -10.24 -9.35
CA ALA A 149 19.18 -9.47 -8.11
C ALA A 149 19.70 -10.29 -6.92
N GLN A 150 19.23 -11.54 -6.77
CA GLN A 150 19.69 -12.45 -5.70
C GLN A 150 21.21 -12.68 -5.75
N LYS A 151 21.80 -12.77 -6.94
CA LYS A 151 23.25 -12.89 -7.12
C LYS A 151 23.97 -11.57 -6.77
N ALA A 152 23.38 -10.43 -7.13
CA ALA A 152 23.95 -9.11 -6.91
C ALA A 152 23.98 -8.67 -5.43
N VAL A 153 23.15 -9.22 -4.55
CA VAL A 153 23.18 -8.90 -3.10
C VAL A 153 24.57 -9.11 -2.49
N ARG A 154 25.31 -10.14 -2.92
CA ARG A 154 26.69 -10.38 -2.43
C ARG A 154 27.64 -9.25 -2.81
N LYS A 155 27.52 -8.72 -4.02
CA LYS A 155 28.29 -7.55 -4.48
C LYS A 155 27.95 -6.33 -3.64
N GLN A 156 26.67 -6.12 -3.32
CA GLN A 156 26.21 -5.03 -2.46
C GLN A 156 26.77 -5.13 -1.03
N LEU A 157 26.80 -6.33 -0.46
CA LEU A 157 27.44 -6.57 0.85
C LEU A 157 28.94 -6.23 0.82
N ASP A 158 29.67 -6.69 -0.19
CA ASP A 158 31.12 -6.44 -0.32
C ASP A 158 31.42 -4.94 -0.54
N GLU A 159 30.61 -4.24 -1.35
CA GLU A 159 30.73 -2.80 -1.54
C GLU A 159 30.47 -2.04 -0.25
N ARG A 160 29.42 -2.39 0.49
CA ARG A 160 29.10 -1.70 1.74
C ARG A 160 30.12 -1.99 2.84
N ALA A 161 30.61 -3.22 2.95
CA ALA A 161 31.66 -3.57 3.90
C ALA A 161 32.94 -2.74 3.68
N ARG A 162 33.34 -2.53 2.41
CA ARG A 162 34.48 -1.67 2.05
C ARG A 162 34.26 -0.20 2.44
N GLN A 163 33.06 0.32 2.21
CA GLN A 163 32.71 1.70 2.62
C GLN A 163 32.74 1.88 4.14
N LEU A 164 32.59 0.79 4.89
CA LEU A 164 32.57 0.76 6.35
C LEU A 164 33.90 0.32 6.96
N GLU A 165 35.01 0.33 6.23
CA GLU A 165 36.34 -0.06 6.75
C GLU A 165 36.75 0.72 8.01
N GLY A 166 36.25 1.96 8.18
CA GLY A 166 36.42 2.74 9.42
C GLY A 166 35.67 2.19 10.64
N ASN A 167 34.77 1.23 10.45
CA ASN A 167 34.02 0.49 11.47
C ASN A 167 34.21 -1.01 11.27
N ALA A 168 35.38 -1.51 11.67
CA ALA A 168 35.82 -2.89 11.43
C ALA A 168 34.85 -3.97 11.93
N ALA A 169 34.13 -3.73 13.05
CA ALA A 169 33.16 -4.67 13.58
C ALA A 169 31.97 -4.86 12.62
N LEU A 170 31.36 -3.76 12.19
CA LEU A 170 30.23 -3.76 11.29
C LEU A 170 30.61 -4.27 9.89
N ALA A 171 31.77 -3.87 9.37
CA ALA A 171 32.29 -4.37 8.10
C ALA A 171 32.52 -5.90 8.13
N SER A 172 33.08 -6.42 9.23
CA SER A 172 33.28 -7.86 9.41
C SER A 172 31.95 -8.61 9.48
N SER A 173 30.97 -8.06 10.18
CA SER A 173 29.62 -8.63 10.32
C SER A 173 28.89 -8.73 8.97
N LEU A 174 28.94 -7.67 8.15
CA LEU A 174 28.38 -7.70 6.79
C LEU A 174 29.14 -8.69 5.89
N THR A 175 30.47 -8.77 6.03
CA THR A 175 31.30 -9.72 5.28
C THR A 175 30.93 -11.18 5.62
N GLN A 176 30.65 -11.50 6.89
CA GLN A 176 30.24 -12.85 7.28
C GLN A 176 28.91 -13.26 6.64
N GLN A 177 27.98 -12.32 6.47
CA GLN A 177 26.68 -12.59 5.84
C GLN A 177 26.79 -12.97 4.35
N ARG A 178 27.90 -12.64 3.69
CA ARG A 178 28.19 -13.06 2.30
C ARG A 178 28.23 -14.59 2.14
N MET A 179 28.61 -15.31 3.21
CA MET A 179 28.74 -16.77 3.17
C MET A 179 27.38 -17.47 3.02
N ILE A 180 26.28 -16.76 3.29
CA ILE A 180 24.92 -17.26 3.07
C ILE A 180 24.67 -17.35 1.55
N PRO A 181 24.08 -18.44 1.02
CA PRO A 181 23.60 -18.50 -0.37
C PRO A 181 22.63 -17.36 -0.71
N GLY A 182 22.74 -16.73 -1.88
CA GLY A 182 21.90 -15.57 -2.25
C GLY A 182 20.39 -15.82 -2.11
N VAL A 183 19.94 -17.02 -2.52
CA VAL A 183 18.54 -17.48 -2.36
C VAL A 183 18.09 -17.65 -0.90
N LYS A 184 19.04 -17.74 0.05
CA LYS A 184 18.77 -17.74 1.50
C LYS A 184 18.98 -16.35 2.12
N GLN A 185 19.62 -15.43 1.41
CA GLN A 185 19.80 -14.04 1.86
C GLN A 185 18.57 -13.19 1.59
N ILE A 186 17.92 -13.44 0.45
CA ILE A 186 16.75 -12.69 0.01
C ILE A 186 15.70 -13.59 -0.65
N ASP A 187 14.46 -13.32 -0.28
CA ASP A 187 13.25 -13.83 -0.92
C ASP A 187 12.46 -12.67 -1.53
N PHE A 188 11.88 -12.86 -2.71
CA PHE A 188 11.00 -11.87 -3.35
C PHE A 188 9.57 -12.40 -3.27
N LYS A 189 8.73 -11.71 -2.51
CA LYS A 189 7.35 -12.06 -2.25
C LYS A 189 6.42 -11.12 -3.01
N GLY A 190 5.47 -11.72 -3.72
CA GLY A 190 4.51 -10.99 -4.54
C GLY A 190 4.31 -11.72 -5.86
N SER A 191 3.10 -11.61 -6.42
CA SER A 191 2.82 -12.10 -7.76
C SER A 191 2.93 -10.93 -8.73
N VAL A 192 3.88 -11.02 -9.65
CA VAL A 192 4.07 -10.04 -10.74
C VAL A 192 3.39 -10.56 -12.01
N GLY A 193 2.32 -9.90 -12.45
CA GLY A 193 1.72 -10.15 -13.77
C GLY A 193 0.34 -10.82 -13.78
N ALA A 194 -0.36 -10.87 -12.65
CA ALA A 194 -1.78 -11.29 -12.57
C ALA A 194 -2.69 -10.19 -12.01
N ASP A 195 -2.25 -8.93 -12.08
CA ASP A 195 -3.00 -7.78 -11.58
C ASP A 195 -3.69 -7.03 -12.71
N THR A 196 -4.65 -6.18 -12.34
CA THR A 196 -5.47 -5.41 -13.28
C THR A 196 -4.62 -4.43 -14.07
N VAL A 197 -5.14 -3.96 -15.20
CA VAL A 197 -4.49 -2.93 -16.05
C VAL A 197 -4.21 -1.61 -15.31
N THR A 198 -4.82 -1.41 -14.14
CA THR A 198 -4.64 -0.23 -13.28
C THR A 198 -3.76 -0.45 -12.07
N SER A 199 -3.44 -1.70 -11.74
CA SER A 199 -2.73 -2.03 -10.52
C SER A 199 -1.26 -1.64 -10.61
N ASP A 200 -0.86 -0.85 -9.63
CA ASP A 200 0.49 -0.86 -9.09
C ASP A 200 0.85 -2.28 -8.63
N VAL A 201 2.14 -2.63 -8.74
CA VAL A 201 2.65 -3.93 -8.29
C VAL A 201 3.73 -3.72 -7.25
N ASP A 202 3.46 -4.22 -6.06
CA ASP A 202 4.40 -4.19 -4.95
C ASP A 202 5.05 -5.56 -4.76
N VAL A 203 6.38 -5.58 -4.90
CA VAL A 203 7.20 -6.75 -4.61
C VAL A 203 7.90 -6.51 -3.28
N SER A 204 7.56 -7.31 -2.28
CA SER A 204 8.21 -7.24 -0.98
C SER A 204 9.43 -8.16 -0.93
N THR A 205 10.52 -7.72 -0.32
CA THR A 205 11.71 -8.53 -0.11
C THR A 205 11.75 -9.02 1.33
N GLY A 206 12.07 -10.30 1.52
CA GLY A 206 12.31 -10.93 2.80
C GLY A 206 13.72 -11.48 2.92
N GLY A 207 14.04 -12.05 4.07
CA GLY A 207 15.36 -12.60 4.36
C GLY A 207 16.26 -11.63 5.12
N ALA A 208 17.47 -12.06 5.45
CA ALA A 208 18.39 -11.31 6.30
C ALA A 208 18.94 -10.02 5.65
N ASN A 209 18.82 -9.89 4.33
CA ASN A 209 19.36 -8.78 3.54
C ASN A 209 18.29 -8.15 2.62
N SER A 210 17.03 -8.09 3.08
CA SER A 210 15.92 -7.49 2.33
C SER A 210 16.22 -6.07 1.85
N GLU A 211 16.90 -5.27 2.68
CA GLU A 211 17.29 -3.88 2.40
C GLU A 211 18.24 -3.77 1.19
N LEU A 212 19.28 -4.60 1.17
CA LEU A 212 20.23 -4.67 0.05
C LEU A 212 19.60 -5.27 -1.20
N GLY A 213 18.57 -6.09 -0.99
CA GLY A 213 17.73 -6.67 -2.02
C GLY A 213 17.05 -5.69 -2.94
N VAL A 214 16.47 -4.64 -2.38
CA VAL A 214 15.77 -3.58 -3.12
C VAL A 214 16.74 -2.94 -4.12
N ARG A 215 17.91 -2.51 -3.61
CA ARG A 215 18.96 -1.91 -4.44
C ARG A 215 19.48 -2.89 -5.50
N ALA A 216 19.75 -4.12 -5.12
CA ALA A 216 20.23 -5.15 -6.04
C ALA A 216 19.21 -5.43 -7.16
N TYR A 217 17.92 -5.37 -6.86
CA TYR A 217 16.86 -5.52 -7.86
C TYR A 217 16.81 -4.35 -8.83
N ASN A 218 16.82 -3.12 -8.34
CA ASN A 218 16.78 -1.92 -9.19
C ASN A 218 18.00 -1.86 -10.12
N GLU A 219 19.21 -2.19 -9.61
CA GLU A 219 20.41 -2.29 -10.44
C GLU A 219 20.31 -3.40 -11.50
N ALA A 220 19.94 -4.62 -11.09
CA ALA A 220 19.80 -5.74 -12.01
C ALA A 220 18.72 -5.51 -13.08
N PHE A 221 17.64 -4.82 -12.72
CA PHE A 221 16.57 -4.45 -13.65
C PHE A 221 17.10 -3.54 -14.77
N ARG A 222 17.83 -2.49 -14.41
CA ARG A 222 18.41 -1.53 -15.36
C ARG A 222 19.41 -2.18 -16.30
N GLU A 223 20.29 -3.02 -15.75
CA GLU A 223 21.25 -3.80 -16.54
C GLU A 223 20.53 -4.78 -17.49
N PHE A 224 19.46 -5.45 -17.03
CA PHE A 224 18.71 -6.40 -17.84
C PHE A 224 17.92 -5.75 -18.97
N MET A 225 17.27 -4.62 -18.68
CA MET A 225 16.46 -3.89 -19.65
C MET A 225 17.27 -3.01 -20.59
N ASP A 226 18.54 -2.73 -20.24
CA ASP A 226 19.41 -1.76 -20.89
C ASP A 226 18.80 -0.36 -20.87
N LEU A 227 18.39 0.09 -19.68
CA LEU A 227 17.70 1.35 -19.45
C LEU A 227 18.29 2.08 -18.24
N THR A 228 18.18 3.41 -18.23
CA THR A 228 18.52 4.23 -17.08
C THR A 228 17.38 4.30 -16.06
N PHE A 229 16.13 4.05 -16.46
CA PHE A 229 14.96 4.16 -15.58
C PHE A 229 14.75 2.96 -14.66
N ASP A 230 14.13 3.22 -13.51
CA ASP A 230 13.81 2.21 -12.50
C ASP A 230 12.55 1.42 -12.86
N PRO A 231 12.36 0.21 -12.29
CA PRO A 231 11.16 -0.58 -12.54
C PRO A 231 9.86 0.14 -12.18
N GLY A 232 9.89 1.08 -11.24
CA GLY A 232 8.72 1.93 -10.93
C GLY A 232 8.29 2.77 -12.14
N THR A 233 9.22 3.37 -12.88
CA THR A 233 8.92 4.14 -14.10
C THR A 233 8.48 3.23 -15.23
N VAL A 234 9.23 2.15 -15.45
CA VAL A 234 9.06 1.29 -16.64
C VAL A 234 7.82 0.41 -16.52
N PHE A 235 7.40 0.06 -15.30
CA PHE A 235 6.39 -0.97 -15.06
C PHE A 235 5.38 -0.67 -13.95
N ASP A 236 5.47 0.48 -13.27
CA ASP A 236 4.72 0.75 -12.03
C ASP A 236 4.92 -0.41 -11.03
N LEU A 237 6.17 -0.91 -11.00
CA LEU A 237 6.62 -2.01 -10.16
C LEU A 237 7.55 -1.47 -9.09
N ASN A 238 7.09 -1.57 -7.85
CA ASN A 238 7.77 -1.07 -6.69
C ASN A 238 8.35 -2.24 -5.88
N VAL A 239 9.58 -2.08 -5.38
CA VAL A 239 10.26 -3.11 -4.59
C VAL A 239 10.56 -2.55 -3.21
N TYR A 240 10.13 -3.26 -2.16
CA TYR A 240 10.23 -2.79 -0.78
C TYR A 240 10.86 -3.84 0.12
N ALA A 241 11.57 -3.41 1.17
CA ALA A 241 11.95 -4.30 2.25
C ALA A 241 10.74 -4.57 3.18
N MET A 242 10.48 -5.84 3.54
CA MET A 242 9.46 -6.19 4.54
C MET A 242 9.91 -5.79 5.94
N ASP A 243 9.73 -4.52 6.28
CA ASP A 243 10.32 -4.00 7.51
C ASP A 243 9.37 -3.97 8.71
N PHE A 244 8.05 -3.88 8.49
CA PHE A 244 7.05 -3.78 9.56
C PHE A 244 6.18 -5.04 9.76
N ILE A 245 6.39 -6.08 8.96
CA ILE A 245 5.59 -7.32 9.02
C ILE A 245 6.38 -8.41 9.73
N HIS A 246 6.13 -8.59 11.04
CA HIS A 246 6.83 -9.58 11.88
C HIS A 246 6.04 -10.87 12.10
N GLY A 247 4.98 -11.06 11.31
CA GLY A 247 4.12 -12.25 11.35
C GLY A 247 2.93 -12.10 12.30
N LYS A 248 2.32 -13.24 12.63
CA LYS A 248 1.12 -13.33 13.46
C LYS A 248 1.18 -14.52 14.40
N THR A 249 0.33 -14.49 15.41
CA THR A 249 -0.01 -15.64 16.25
C THR A 249 -1.50 -15.91 16.09
N ASP A 250 -1.86 -17.07 15.55
CA ASP A 250 -3.27 -17.46 15.42
C ASP A 250 -3.87 -17.82 16.79
N ALA A 251 -5.11 -17.40 17.01
CA ALA A 251 -5.89 -17.87 18.15
C ALA A 251 -6.19 -19.38 18.02
N ALA A 252 -6.35 -20.07 19.14
CA ALA A 252 -6.59 -21.51 19.17
C ALA A 252 -7.87 -21.92 18.42
N ASP A 253 -8.87 -21.05 18.38
CA ASP A 253 -10.13 -21.26 17.65
C ASP A 253 -10.06 -20.83 16.17
N GLN A 254 -8.92 -20.30 15.74
CA GLN A 254 -8.67 -19.76 14.40
C GLN A 254 -9.64 -18.65 13.95
N LYS A 255 -10.42 -18.07 14.87
CA LYS A 255 -11.34 -16.96 14.56
C LYS A 255 -10.64 -15.62 14.54
N SER A 256 -9.46 -15.53 15.14
CA SER A 256 -8.65 -14.33 15.12
C SER A 256 -7.16 -14.64 15.04
N PHE A 257 -6.37 -13.63 14.77
CA PHE A 257 -4.92 -13.66 14.97
C PHE A 257 -4.43 -12.34 15.53
N THR A 258 -3.39 -12.40 16.37
CA THR A 258 -2.70 -11.23 16.89
C THR A 258 -1.51 -10.92 16.00
N VAL A 259 -1.42 -9.68 15.52
CA VAL A 259 -0.27 -9.21 14.76
C VAL A 259 0.93 -9.08 15.70
N LYS A 260 2.09 -9.55 15.25
CA LYS A 260 3.37 -9.31 15.93
C LYS A 260 3.87 -7.93 15.50
N SER A 261 3.94 -6.98 16.43
CA SER A 261 4.56 -5.69 16.20
C SER A 261 6.10 -5.80 16.22
N GLU A 262 6.78 -4.79 15.70
CA GLU A 262 8.24 -4.72 15.72
C GLU A 262 8.74 -4.73 17.19
N ASN A 263 9.54 -5.75 17.53
CA ASN A 263 10.06 -6.18 18.86
C ASN A 263 9.33 -7.36 19.55
N PRO A 264 9.39 -8.59 18.99
CA PRO A 264 8.91 -9.78 19.69
C PRO A 264 9.78 -10.25 20.87
N GLU A 265 11.02 -9.75 21.05
CA GLU A 265 12.00 -10.29 22.01
C GLU A 265 12.63 -9.16 22.86
N LYS A 266 12.03 -8.88 24.01
CA LYS A 266 12.04 -7.59 24.72
C LYS A 266 13.18 -7.40 25.77
N PRO A 267 13.70 -6.17 25.94
CA PRO A 267 14.13 -5.60 27.23
C PRO A 267 13.04 -4.71 27.90
N GLU A 268 11.85 -4.69 27.28
CA GLU A 268 10.52 -4.34 27.81
C GLU A 268 10.14 -2.84 27.96
N ALA A 269 9.08 -2.46 27.24
CA ALA A 269 8.01 -1.51 27.58
C ALA A 269 8.26 0.00 27.77
N GLU A 270 9.43 0.48 28.21
CA GLU A 270 9.53 1.84 28.78
C GLU A 270 9.52 3.01 27.78
N ASP A 271 9.69 2.80 26.48
CA ASP A 271 9.61 3.90 25.49
C ASP A 271 8.63 3.65 24.34
N ALA A 272 7.70 2.71 24.54
CA ALA A 272 6.60 2.48 23.59
C ALA A 272 5.86 3.79 23.30
N ALA A 273 5.64 4.63 24.32
CA ALA A 273 5.02 5.93 24.16
C ALA A 273 5.82 6.90 23.25
N ALA A 274 7.16 6.93 23.34
CA ALA A 274 7.94 7.79 22.44
C ALA A 274 8.00 7.22 21.03
N ARG A 275 8.12 5.90 20.86
CA ARG A 275 8.02 5.25 19.54
C ARG A 275 6.67 5.52 18.90
N ASP A 276 5.58 5.32 19.64
CA ASP A 276 4.23 5.51 19.13
C ASP A 276 3.96 7.00 18.81
N ARG A 277 4.51 7.92 19.62
CA ARG A 277 4.53 9.36 19.31
C ARG A 277 5.33 9.68 18.06
N GLU A 278 6.48 9.05 17.88
CA GLU A 278 7.33 9.24 16.70
C GLU A 278 6.65 8.73 15.43
N GLN A 279 6.01 7.56 15.49
CA GLN A 279 5.17 7.03 14.40
C GLN A 279 3.95 7.92 14.14
N ASP A 280 3.32 8.49 15.17
CA ASP A 280 2.25 9.49 15.02
C ASP A 280 2.73 10.72 14.24
N ILE A 281 3.94 11.21 14.52
CA ILE A 281 4.56 12.29 13.74
C ILE A 281 4.79 11.85 12.30
N TRP A 282 5.29 10.64 12.04
CA TRP A 282 5.49 10.14 10.68
C TRP A 282 4.21 10.00 9.87
N ALA A 283 3.11 9.57 10.49
CA ALA A 283 1.80 9.59 9.83
C ALA A 283 1.37 11.02 9.47
N LEU A 284 1.62 11.99 10.35
CA LEU A 284 1.38 13.41 10.04
C LEU A 284 2.32 13.96 8.95
N VAL A 285 3.55 13.47 8.84
CA VAL A 285 4.45 13.83 7.73
C VAL A 285 3.81 13.45 6.41
N HIS A 286 3.16 12.29 6.34
CA HIS A 286 2.45 11.85 5.15
C HIS A 286 1.32 12.81 4.77
N VAL A 287 0.48 13.22 5.72
CA VAL A 287 -0.55 14.26 5.52
C VAL A 287 0.06 15.57 5.03
N ALA A 288 1.11 16.05 5.70
CA ALA A 288 1.74 17.33 5.39
C ALA A 288 2.37 17.39 3.98
N ARG A 289 2.84 16.25 3.43
CA ARG A 289 3.40 16.17 2.08
C ARG A 289 2.36 16.46 0.99
N TYR A 290 1.11 16.12 1.22
CA TYR A 290 0.01 16.32 0.29
C TYR A 290 -0.85 17.55 0.62
N MET A 291 -0.28 18.46 1.42
CA MET A 291 -0.75 19.82 1.66
C MET A 291 0.41 20.78 1.38
N PRO A 292 0.82 20.94 0.10
CA PRO A 292 2.03 21.68 -0.24
C PRO A 292 1.93 23.17 0.11
N ASP A 293 0.73 23.75 0.00
CA ASP A 293 0.43 25.12 0.42
C ASP A 293 0.54 25.27 1.94
N ASP A 294 1.23 26.32 2.41
CA ASP A 294 1.39 26.57 3.84
C ASP A 294 0.08 27.02 4.49
N GLY A 295 -0.79 27.73 3.77
CA GLY A 295 -2.09 28.18 4.26
C GLY A 295 -3.05 27.02 4.53
N ASP A 296 -3.15 26.06 3.60
CA ASP A 296 -3.94 24.84 3.80
C ASP A 296 -3.47 24.07 5.06
N TRP A 297 -2.15 23.97 5.26
CA TRP A 297 -1.59 23.30 6.44
C TRP A 297 -1.89 24.06 7.73
N ASP A 298 -1.73 25.38 7.73
CA ASP A 298 -2.02 26.23 8.88
C ASP A 298 -3.50 26.17 9.28
N ASP A 299 -4.41 26.16 8.31
CA ASP A 299 -5.84 25.99 8.55
C ASP A 299 -6.14 24.65 9.21
N TYR A 300 -5.53 23.56 8.73
CA TYR A 300 -5.66 22.24 9.35
C TYR A 300 -5.08 22.18 10.77
N VAL A 301 -3.95 22.85 11.02
CA VAL A 301 -3.37 22.98 12.37
C VAL A 301 -4.35 23.69 13.30
N VAL A 302 -4.88 24.86 12.89
CA VAL A 302 -5.85 25.63 13.67
C VAL A 302 -7.09 24.81 13.96
N GLN A 303 -7.63 24.13 12.95
CA GLN A 303 -8.78 23.25 13.11
C GLN A 303 -8.47 22.13 14.11
N THR A 304 -7.34 21.46 13.98
CA THR A 304 -6.95 20.35 14.86
C THR A 304 -6.81 20.77 16.33
N ILE A 305 -6.20 21.93 16.60
CA ILE A 305 -5.90 22.34 17.99
C ILE A 305 -7.03 23.12 18.66
N SER A 306 -7.94 23.74 17.91
CA SER A 306 -9.02 24.60 18.45
C SER A 306 -10.05 23.85 19.29
N GLY A 307 -10.25 22.56 19.04
CA GLY A 307 -11.16 21.70 19.81
C GLY A 307 -10.55 21.08 21.08
N ILE A 308 -9.26 21.30 21.36
CA ILE A 308 -8.58 20.69 22.51
C ILE A 308 -8.65 21.65 23.71
N SER A 309 -9.39 21.27 24.76
CA SER A 309 -9.59 22.12 25.94
C SER A 309 -8.39 22.15 26.89
N ASP A 310 -7.61 21.07 26.98
CA ASP A 310 -6.43 21.00 27.83
C ASP A 310 -5.22 21.68 27.16
N ALA A 311 -4.68 22.72 27.80
CA ALA A 311 -3.60 23.53 27.23
C ALA A 311 -2.30 22.73 27.02
N LYS A 312 -2.03 21.72 27.85
CA LYS A 312 -0.85 20.87 27.70
C LYS A 312 -1.01 19.96 26.48
N GLN A 313 -2.15 19.29 26.32
CA GLN A 313 -2.43 18.48 25.13
C GLN A 313 -2.47 19.32 23.85
N GLN A 314 -3.01 20.55 23.92
CA GLN A 314 -2.99 21.48 22.80
C GLN A 314 -1.56 21.80 22.36
N ALA A 315 -0.68 22.12 23.31
CA ALA A 315 0.74 22.39 23.05
C ALA A 315 1.48 21.15 22.52
N GLU A 316 1.21 19.96 23.08
CA GLU A 316 1.79 18.71 22.60
C GLU A 316 1.34 18.38 21.17
N GLN A 317 0.05 18.54 20.85
CA GLN A 317 -0.47 18.29 19.51
C GLN A 317 0.10 19.28 18.49
N LYS A 318 0.21 20.56 18.87
CA LYS A 318 0.88 21.56 18.03
C LYS A 318 2.34 21.19 17.77
N ALA A 319 3.09 20.76 18.78
CA ALA A 319 4.48 20.35 18.63
C ALA A 319 4.65 19.17 17.66
N ARG A 320 3.72 18.20 17.68
CA ARG A 320 3.72 17.08 16.72
C ARG A 320 3.45 17.55 15.29
N LEU A 321 2.49 18.45 15.09
CA LEU A 321 2.18 19.04 13.78
C LEU A 321 3.37 19.87 13.26
N ASP A 322 3.98 20.71 14.09
CA ASP A 322 5.16 21.48 13.71
C ASP A 322 6.34 20.57 13.31
N ALA A 323 6.57 19.49 14.06
CA ALA A 323 7.59 18.48 13.75
C ALA A 323 7.31 17.77 12.42
N ALA A 324 6.06 17.41 12.17
CA ALA A 324 5.63 16.78 10.93
C ALA A 324 5.85 17.70 9.72
N ARG A 325 5.44 18.98 9.81
CA ARG A 325 5.64 19.96 8.72
C ARG A 325 7.11 20.15 8.41
N LYS A 326 7.95 20.29 9.44
CA LYS A 326 9.40 20.42 9.28
C LYS A 326 10.00 19.21 8.55
N ARG A 327 9.59 17.99 8.92
CA ARG A 327 10.07 16.76 8.28
C ARG A 327 9.57 16.62 6.84
N ALA A 328 8.33 17.02 6.56
CA ALA A 328 7.77 17.01 5.20
C ALA A 328 8.52 17.97 4.27
N LYS A 329 8.81 19.20 4.71
CA LYS A 329 9.63 20.14 3.94
C LYS A 329 11.05 19.60 3.73
N GLY A 330 11.69 19.09 4.78
CA GLY A 330 13.01 18.47 4.65
C GLY A 330 13.02 17.22 3.75
N PHE A 331 11.92 16.47 3.68
CA PHE A 331 11.76 15.38 2.71
C PHE A 331 11.82 15.90 1.28
N GLU A 332 11.02 16.94 0.98
CA GLU A 332 10.93 17.53 -0.35
C GLU A 332 12.26 18.18 -0.76
N GLU A 333 12.92 18.91 0.14
CA GLU A 333 14.24 19.50 -0.10
C GLU A 333 15.28 18.43 -0.50
N ARG A 334 15.33 17.30 0.21
CA ARG A 334 16.24 16.19 -0.14
C ARG A 334 15.88 15.55 -1.47
N LEU A 335 14.59 15.39 -1.75
CA LEU A 335 14.11 14.80 -2.99
C LEU A 335 14.47 15.67 -4.19
N VAL A 336 14.17 16.97 -4.14
CA VAL A 336 14.54 17.95 -5.17
C VAL A 336 16.05 18.03 -5.33
N GLY A 337 16.82 18.06 -4.24
CA GLY A 337 18.29 18.03 -4.31
C GLY A 337 18.83 16.79 -5.01
N MET A 338 18.24 15.62 -4.76
CA MET A 338 18.60 14.38 -5.45
C MET A 338 18.18 14.39 -6.93
N MET A 339 17.02 14.98 -7.27
CA MET A 339 16.59 15.14 -8.66
C MET A 339 17.61 15.97 -9.46
N VAL A 340 18.07 17.11 -8.92
CA VAL A 340 19.09 17.95 -9.56
C VAL A 340 20.38 17.17 -9.78
N HIS A 341 20.84 16.41 -8.77
CA HIS A 341 22.05 15.60 -8.90
C HIS A 341 21.92 14.52 -9.99
N LEU A 342 20.78 13.84 -10.06
CA LEU A 342 20.53 12.80 -11.06
C LEU A 342 20.34 13.35 -12.48
N GLU A 343 19.75 14.53 -12.61
CA GLU A 343 19.60 15.20 -13.91
C GLU A 343 20.98 15.49 -14.54
N GLU A 344 21.93 15.97 -13.73
CA GLU A 344 23.33 16.18 -14.12
C GLU A 344 24.03 14.85 -14.46
N ASP A 345 23.93 13.85 -13.57
CA ASP A 345 24.64 12.57 -13.69
C ASP A 345 24.18 11.73 -14.89
N LEU A 346 22.88 11.71 -15.13
CA LEU A 346 22.29 10.90 -16.20
C LEU A 346 22.34 11.62 -17.55
N MET A 347 22.79 12.89 -17.59
CA MET A 347 22.68 13.77 -18.75
C MET A 347 21.28 13.68 -19.40
N LEU A 348 20.24 13.63 -18.56
CA LEU A 348 18.83 13.67 -18.98
C LEU A 348 18.56 15.07 -19.56
N THR A 349 19.15 15.32 -20.73
CA THR A 349 19.10 16.57 -21.46
C THR A 349 17.97 16.49 -22.48
N GLU A 350 17.61 17.64 -23.05
CA GLU A 350 16.67 17.79 -24.18
C GLU A 350 16.87 16.77 -25.31
N LYS A 351 18.06 16.16 -25.44
CA LYS A 351 18.35 15.06 -26.38
C LYS A 351 17.50 13.80 -26.22
N GLN A 352 16.99 13.48 -25.02
CA GLN A 352 16.02 12.38 -24.88
C GLN A 352 14.61 12.79 -25.35
N LEU A 353 14.33 14.09 -25.37
CA LEU A 353 13.08 14.66 -25.88
C LEU A 353 13.13 14.85 -27.41
N GLU A 354 14.33 14.98 -27.99
CA GLU A 354 14.54 15.05 -29.45
C GLU A 354 13.98 13.79 -30.14
N GLY A 355 12.78 13.92 -30.72
CA GLY A 355 12.09 12.84 -31.45
C GLY A 355 10.98 12.14 -30.68
N SER A 356 10.62 12.62 -29.48
CA SER A 356 9.41 12.16 -28.78
C SER A 356 8.16 12.45 -29.62
N SER A 357 7.19 11.54 -29.57
CA SER A 357 5.87 11.70 -30.23
C SER A 357 4.87 12.48 -29.38
N TRP A 358 5.29 12.94 -28.19
CA TRP A 358 4.47 13.64 -27.22
C TRP A 358 4.72 15.13 -27.29
N ASP A 359 3.75 15.95 -26.87
CA ASP A 359 3.99 17.39 -26.78
C ASP A 359 4.97 17.74 -25.65
N ASP A 360 5.50 18.95 -25.70
CA ASP A 360 6.57 19.40 -24.80
C ASP A 360 6.10 19.44 -23.32
N GLU A 361 4.83 19.74 -23.06
CA GLU A 361 4.29 19.85 -21.70
C GLU A 361 4.14 18.47 -21.05
N ASP A 362 3.53 17.52 -21.77
CA ASP A 362 3.39 16.13 -21.35
C ASP A 362 4.75 15.46 -21.20
N ASN A 363 5.65 15.64 -22.18
CA ASN A 363 7.02 15.12 -22.11
C ASN A 363 7.72 15.57 -20.83
N LYS A 364 7.66 16.87 -20.53
CA LYS A 364 8.26 17.45 -19.34
C LYS A 364 7.64 16.87 -18.07
N ALA A 365 6.31 16.71 -18.03
CA ALA A 365 5.60 16.14 -16.89
C ALA A 365 6.02 14.68 -16.63
N TYR A 366 6.03 13.82 -17.66
CA TYR A 366 6.45 12.42 -17.53
C TYR A 366 7.94 12.31 -17.15
N LEU A 367 8.82 13.08 -17.79
CA LEU A 367 10.26 13.07 -17.46
C LEU A 367 10.50 13.53 -16.02
N GLN A 368 9.81 14.58 -15.57
CA GLN A 368 9.88 15.04 -14.19
C GLN A 368 9.38 13.96 -13.22
N GLY A 369 8.29 13.25 -13.56
CA GLY A 369 7.78 12.12 -12.78
C GLY A 369 8.80 10.96 -12.68
N ALA A 370 9.40 10.57 -13.81
CA ALA A 370 10.43 9.54 -13.87
C ALA A 370 11.67 9.92 -13.06
N LEU A 371 12.14 11.16 -13.17
CA LEU A 371 13.27 11.70 -12.40
C LEU A 371 12.96 11.72 -10.90
N ARG A 372 11.77 12.19 -10.52
CA ARG A 372 11.32 12.21 -9.11
C ARG A 372 11.28 10.80 -8.53
N MET A 373 10.74 9.84 -9.26
CA MET A 373 10.70 8.44 -8.81
C MET A 373 12.09 7.83 -8.66
N ARG A 374 13.00 8.08 -9.61
CA ARG A 374 14.38 7.61 -9.46
C ARG A 374 15.10 8.26 -8.28
N ALA A 375 14.90 9.55 -8.07
CA ALA A 375 15.44 10.27 -6.92
C ALA A 375 14.89 9.70 -5.60
N ALA A 376 13.59 9.41 -5.55
CA ALA A 376 12.95 8.78 -4.40
C ALA A 376 13.52 7.37 -4.14
N ASN A 377 13.59 6.50 -5.15
CA ASN A 377 14.20 5.17 -5.04
C ASN A 377 15.65 5.24 -4.55
N LYS A 378 16.44 6.18 -5.07
CA LYS A 378 17.84 6.35 -4.66
C LYS A 378 17.95 6.72 -3.18
N LEU A 379 17.13 7.67 -2.71
CA LEU A 379 17.06 8.05 -1.30
C LEU A 379 16.54 6.90 -0.42
N TYR A 380 15.58 6.12 -0.93
CA TYR A 380 15.05 4.93 -0.26
C TYR A 380 16.16 3.89 -0.06
N GLU A 381 16.88 3.54 -1.13
CA GLU A 381 18.03 2.62 -1.09
C GLU A 381 19.11 3.08 -0.09
N ASP A 382 19.45 4.37 -0.10
CA ASP A 382 20.46 4.93 0.82
C ASP A 382 19.99 4.91 2.29
N LYS A 383 18.68 5.02 2.53
CA LYS A 383 18.07 4.89 3.86
C LYS A 383 17.97 3.44 4.31
N LEU A 384 17.64 2.51 3.41
CA LEU A 384 17.66 1.08 3.67
C LEU A 384 19.05 0.57 4.07
N LEU A 385 20.13 1.15 3.51
CA LEU A 385 21.49 0.87 3.98
C LEU A 385 21.69 1.28 5.46
N GLN A 386 21.20 2.44 5.87
CA GLN A 386 21.28 2.90 7.26
C GLN A 386 20.46 2.00 8.19
N VAL A 387 19.28 1.56 7.75
CA VAL A 387 18.43 0.58 8.46
C VAL A 387 19.19 -0.73 8.67
N LYS A 388 19.83 -1.27 7.63
CA LYS A 388 20.62 -2.50 7.70
C LYS A 388 21.76 -2.39 8.71
N GLU A 389 22.44 -1.26 8.74
CA GLU A 389 23.51 -0.99 9.70
C GLU A 389 23.00 -0.91 11.14
N LEU A 390 21.87 -0.24 11.37
CA LEU A 390 21.25 -0.16 12.69
C LEU A 390 20.82 -1.54 13.18
N ARG A 391 20.18 -2.35 12.32
CA ARG A 391 19.80 -3.73 12.66
C ARG A 391 21.01 -4.58 13.02
N THR A 392 22.11 -4.44 12.27
CA THR A 392 23.36 -5.17 12.55
C THR A 392 23.96 -4.74 13.90
N GLN A 393 24.03 -3.43 14.17
CA GLN A 393 24.48 -2.91 15.46
C GLN A 393 23.60 -3.37 16.63
N ILE A 394 22.28 -3.37 16.46
CA ILE A 394 21.31 -3.86 17.45
C ILE A 394 21.55 -5.34 17.74
N ALA A 395 21.72 -6.18 16.72
CA ALA A 395 21.98 -7.61 16.88
C ALA A 395 23.30 -7.89 17.63
N GLU A 396 24.37 -7.17 17.27
CA GLU A 396 25.67 -7.27 17.96
C GLU A 396 25.58 -6.82 19.42
N MET A 397 24.84 -5.74 19.69
CA MET A 397 24.65 -5.21 21.03
C MET A 397 23.84 -6.16 21.90
N ARG A 398 22.75 -6.73 21.38
CA ARG A 398 21.97 -7.77 22.06
C ARG A 398 22.83 -9.00 22.41
N THR A 399 23.64 -9.45 21.45
CA THR A 399 24.58 -10.56 21.67
C THR A 399 25.58 -10.22 22.78
N SER A 400 26.12 -9.00 22.76
CA SER A 400 27.09 -8.54 23.77
C SER A 400 26.49 -8.41 25.17
N ILE A 401 25.25 -7.91 25.28
CA ILE A 401 24.48 -7.84 26.54
C ILE A 401 24.23 -9.26 27.07
N THR A 402 23.75 -10.16 26.22
CA THR A 402 23.46 -11.56 26.60
C THR A 402 24.70 -12.31 27.07
N GLN A 403 25.85 -12.03 26.45
CA GLN A 403 27.14 -12.63 26.81
C GLN A 403 27.85 -11.93 27.98
N GLY A 404 27.26 -10.88 28.57
CA GLY A 404 27.86 -10.12 29.66
C GLY A 404 29.19 -9.44 29.31
N LYS A 405 29.39 -9.07 28.03
CA LYS A 405 30.64 -8.43 27.58
C LYS A 405 30.79 -7.03 28.19
N GLN A 406 32.01 -6.68 28.59
CA GLN A 406 32.35 -5.35 29.08
C GLN A 406 32.08 -4.30 27.99
N GLY A 407 31.29 -3.26 28.30
CA GLY A 407 30.86 -2.23 27.35
C GLY A 407 29.49 -2.49 26.69
N ALA A 408 28.81 -3.57 27.05
CA ALA A 408 27.40 -3.78 26.71
C ALA A 408 26.51 -2.80 27.49
N ASP A 409 25.76 -1.96 26.78
CA ASP A 409 24.95 -0.88 27.36
C ASP A 409 23.48 -1.00 26.92
N PRO A 410 22.56 -1.41 27.82
CA PRO A 410 21.13 -1.47 27.53
C PRO A 410 20.51 -0.13 27.12
N GLU A 411 21.00 1.01 27.62
CA GLU A 411 20.46 2.34 27.28
C GLU A 411 20.84 2.73 25.85
N ARG A 412 22.08 2.42 25.43
CA ARG A 412 22.48 2.55 24.03
C ARG A 412 21.65 1.65 23.11
N LEU A 413 21.31 0.44 23.54
CA LEU A 413 20.42 -0.45 22.77
C LEU A 413 19.04 0.20 22.58
N LYS A 414 18.45 0.78 23.64
CA LYS A 414 17.18 1.52 23.56
C LYS A 414 17.25 2.66 22.54
N LEU A 415 18.32 3.45 22.57
CA LEU A 415 18.52 4.55 21.61
C LEU A 415 18.62 4.06 20.15
N LEU A 416 19.33 2.96 19.91
CA LEU A 416 19.46 2.37 18.57
C LEU A 416 18.12 1.85 18.05
N VAL A 417 17.33 1.18 18.90
CA VAL A 417 15.99 0.67 18.55
C VAL A 417 15.03 1.83 18.25
N SER A 418 15.03 2.88 19.07
CA SER A 418 14.22 4.08 18.82
C SER A 418 14.59 4.75 17.49
N ARG A 419 15.90 4.88 17.22
CA ARG A 419 16.39 5.40 15.94
C ARG A 419 15.98 4.54 14.74
N LEU A 420 15.99 3.21 14.88
CA LEU A 420 15.62 2.28 13.81
C LEU A 420 14.21 2.56 13.30
N SER A 421 13.21 2.68 14.18
CA SER A 421 11.83 2.95 13.75
C SER A 421 11.69 4.29 13.01
N GLY A 422 12.43 5.33 13.43
CA GLY A 422 12.45 6.61 12.73
C GLY A 422 13.10 6.55 11.34
N GLU A 423 14.20 5.81 11.19
CA GLU A 423 14.86 5.62 9.89
C GLU A 423 14.03 4.73 8.96
N LEU A 424 13.31 3.73 9.49
CA LEU A 424 12.38 2.91 8.73
C LEU A 424 11.23 3.74 8.15
N SER A 425 10.56 4.55 8.96
CA SER A 425 9.52 5.47 8.47
C SER A 425 10.08 6.47 7.46
N MET A 426 11.28 7.02 7.71
CA MET A 426 11.93 7.91 6.73
C MET A 426 12.22 7.20 5.41
N ALA A 427 12.68 5.95 5.45
CA ALA A 427 12.90 5.14 4.26
C ALA A 427 11.58 4.93 3.51
N GLN A 428 10.51 4.51 4.19
CA GLN A 428 9.21 4.27 3.59
C GLN A 428 8.59 5.51 2.92
N LEU A 429 8.86 6.72 3.43
CA LEU A 429 8.40 7.94 2.75
C LEU A 429 8.99 8.12 1.36
N TYR A 430 10.20 7.62 1.12
CA TYR A 430 10.87 7.63 -0.18
C TYR A 430 10.50 6.45 -1.07
N ALA A 431 9.79 5.46 -0.53
CA ALA A 431 9.27 4.38 -1.33
C ALA A 431 8.11 4.88 -2.22
N ASN A 432 7.95 4.30 -3.41
CA ASN A 432 7.03 4.85 -4.41
C ASN A 432 5.54 4.75 -4.00
N GLU A 433 5.13 3.69 -3.30
CA GLU A 433 3.88 3.67 -2.52
C GLU A 433 4.21 3.87 -1.04
N VAL A 434 3.69 4.95 -0.46
CA VAL A 434 4.04 5.38 0.89
C VAL A 434 3.08 4.75 1.89
N TYR A 435 3.59 3.82 2.70
CA TYR A 435 3.03 3.52 4.01
C TYR A 435 3.96 4.18 5.03
N GLY A 436 3.64 5.40 5.47
CA GLY A 436 4.57 6.21 6.28
C GLY A 436 4.88 5.62 7.66
N THR A 437 4.04 4.71 8.13
CA THR A 437 4.14 4.09 9.45
C THR A 437 3.99 2.56 9.43
N GLY A 438 4.44 1.95 10.53
CA GLY A 438 4.15 0.56 10.81
C GLY A 438 2.65 0.27 10.89
N GLY A 439 1.86 1.17 11.49
CA GLY A 439 0.41 0.99 11.59
C GLY A 439 -0.29 0.89 10.25
N ALA A 440 0.03 1.78 9.30
CA ALA A 440 -0.55 1.71 7.95
C ALA A 440 -0.17 0.43 7.20
N THR A 441 1.10 0.03 7.31
CA THR A 441 1.61 -1.21 6.70
C THR A 441 0.89 -2.43 7.29
N VAL A 442 0.79 -2.50 8.63
CA VAL A 442 0.13 -3.59 9.35
C VAL A 442 -1.37 -3.65 9.02
N HIS A 443 -2.08 -2.51 9.00
CA HIS A 443 -3.49 -2.49 8.64
C HIS A 443 -3.71 -2.97 7.20
N ALA A 444 -2.96 -2.44 6.24
CA ALA A 444 -3.11 -2.80 4.84
C ALA A 444 -2.80 -4.29 4.58
N VAL A 445 -1.69 -4.80 5.12
CA VAL A 445 -1.22 -6.16 4.86
C VAL A 445 -1.93 -7.16 5.78
N MET A 446 -1.83 -6.99 7.10
CA MET A 446 -2.37 -7.95 8.05
C MET A 446 -3.87 -7.76 8.23
N GLY A 447 -4.30 -6.52 8.51
CA GLY A 447 -5.69 -6.17 8.81
C GLY A 447 -6.65 -6.44 7.65
N MET A 448 -6.19 -6.31 6.41
CA MET A 448 -7.04 -6.51 5.23
C MET A 448 -6.65 -7.70 4.36
N GLN A 449 -5.41 -7.78 3.86
CA GLN A 449 -5.04 -8.80 2.88
C GLN A 449 -4.96 -10.20 3.50
N VAL A 450 -4.18 -10.35 4.59
CA VAL A 450 -4.03 -11.61 5.31
C VAL A 450 -5.35 -12.02 5.94
N LYS A 451 -6.06 -11.07 6.57
CA LYS A 451 -7.43 -11.27 7.06
C LYS A 451 -8.32 -11.92 5.99
N LYS A 452 -8.47 -11.26 4.84
CA LYS A 452 -9.32 -11.74 3.73
C LYS A 452 -8.89 -13.11 3.22
N LYS A 453 -7.57 -13.34 3.08
CA LYS A 453 -7.02 -14.63 2.63
C LYS A 453 -7.39 -15.74 3.62
N LEU A 454 -7.14 -15.53 4.90
CA LEU A 454 -7.49 -16.51 5.94
C LEU A 454 -8.99 -16.73 6.04
N SER A 455 -9.81 -15.69 5.91
CA SER A 455 -11.26 -15.85 5.90
C SER A 455 -11.74 -16.74 4.76
N ALA A 456 -11.15 -16.58 3.57
CA ALA A 456 -11.44 -17.44 2.42
C ALA A 456 -10.96 -18.88 2.62
N GLU A 457 -9.74 -19.07 3.14
CA GLU A 457 -9.17 -20.39 3.41
C GLU A 457 -9.92 -21.17 4.50
N ARG A 458 -10.42 -20.46 5.53
CA ARG A 458 -11.12 -21.06 6.68
C ARG A 458 -12.64 -21.14 6.50
N GLY A 459 -13.20 -20.46 5.50
CA GLY A 459 -14.63 -20.47 5.22
C GLY A 459 -15.49 -19.69 6.24
N HIS A 460 -14.88 -18.84 7.06
CA HIS A 460 -15.55 -17.96 8.01
C HIS A 460 -14.77 -16.64 8.15
N ASP A 461 -15.39 -15.59 8.69
CA ASP A 461 -14.64 -14.35 8.93
C ASP A 461 -13.56 -14.56 10.00
N VAL A 462 -12.42 -13.90 9.82
CA VAL A 462 -11.26 -13.95 10.70
C VAL A 462 -10.98 -12.53 11.15
N GLU A 463 -10.76 -12.33 12.43
CA GLU A 463 -10.44 -11.02 12.99
C GLU A 463 -8.92 -10.81 13.09
N ALA A 464 -8.45 -9.62 12.72
CA ALA A 464 -7.07 -9.21 12.88
C ALA A 464 -6.94 -8.29 14.10
N ILE A 465 -6.26 -8.74 15.16
CA ILE A 465 -6.05 -7.95 16.37
C ILE A 465 -4.76 -7.12 16.20
N ILE A 466 -4.94 -5.82 15.97
CA ILE A 466 -3.88 -4.82 15.76
C ILE A 466 -3.85 -3.86 16.98
N PRO A 467 -2.65 -3.46 17.48
CA PRO A 467 -2.54 -2.48 18.55
C PRO A 467 -3.27 -1.16 18.24
N VAL A 468 -3.94 -0.56 19.24
CA VAL A 468 -4.74 0.65 19.03
C VAL A 468 -3.92 1.85 18.51
N GLN A 469 -2.65 1.96 18.91
CA GLN A 469 -1.76 3.00 18.41
C GLN A 469 -1.46 2.82 16.91
N GLU A 470 -1.36 1.58 16.43
CA GLU A 470 -1.18 1.26 15.02
C GLU A 470 -2.45 1.57 14.22
N TRP A 471 -3.65 1.36 14.79
CA TRP A 471 -4.90 1.84 14.19
C TRP A 471 -4.95 3.36 14.04
N TYR A 472 -4.48 4.10 15.05
CA TYR A 472 -4.45 5.57 15.00
C TYR A 472 -3.45 6.12 13.97
N GLN A 473 -2.30 5.48 13.87
CA GLN A 473 -1.30 5.76 12.84
C GLN A 473 -1.85 5.44 11.44
N ALA A 474 -2.47 4.26 11.27
CA ALA A 474 -3.10 3.85 10.01
C ALA A 474 -4.20 4.83 9.59
N PHE A 475 -5.07 5.25 10.51
CA PHE A 475 -6.09 6.25 10.24
C PHE A 475 -5.47 7.55 9.68
N THR A 476 -4.42 8.05 10.34
CA THR A 476 -3.75 9.30 9.93
C THR A 476 -3.00 9.14 8.61
N ASP A 477 -2.35 8.01 8.36
CA ASP A 477 -1.67 7.75 7.08
C ASP A 477 -2.65 7.64 5.92
N ASN A 478 -3.80 6.97 6.12
CA ASN A 478 -4.83 6.86 5.09
C ASN A 478 -5.47 8.23 4.78
N LEU A 479 -5.51 9.18 5.74
CA LEU A 479 -5.81 10.57 5.42
C LEU A 479 -4.77 11.15 4.44
N GLY A 480 -3.48 10.91 4.68
CA GLY A 480 -2.41 11.27 3.76
C GLY A 480 -2.63 10.72 2.35
N ASP A 481 -3.04 9.45 2.22
CA ASP A 481 -3.35 8.82 0.94
C ASP A 481 -4.61 9.37 0.25
N VAL A 482 -5.64 9.76 1.01
CA VAL A 482 -6.80 10.47 0.44
C VAL A 482 -6.35 11.80 -0.19
N LEU A 483 -5.48 12.54 0.50
CA LEU A 483 -4.92 13.79 -0.01
C LEU A 483 -3.99 13.56 -1.20
N LYS A 484 -3.20 12.48 -1.19
CA LYS A 484 -2.37 12.06 -2.32
C LYS A 484 -3.19 11.88 -3.59
N ASP A 485 -4.27 11.10 -3.53
CA ASP A 485 -5.09 10.83 -4.72
C ASP A 485 -5.85 12.09 -5.20
N PHE A 486 -6.23 12.97 -4.28
CA PHE A 486 -6.74 14.29 -4.63
C PHE A 486 -5.71 15.11 -5.40
N GLU A 487 -4.47 15.21 -4.91
CA GLU A 487 -3.41 15.97 -5.57
C GLU A 487 -2.99 15.35 -6.91
N HIS A 488 -2.97 14.02 -6.99
CA HIS A 488 -2.47 13.30 -8.16
C HIS A 488 -3.50 13.21 -9.29
N TYR A 489 -4.80 13.04 -9.01
CA TYR A 489 -5.82 12.90 -10.06
C TYR A 489 -6.84 14.04 -10.08
N GLY A 490 -6.99 14.77 -8.98
CA GLY A 490 -7.94 15.88 -8.84
C GLY A 490 -7.44 17.21 -9.39
N LYS A 491 -6.17 17.26 -9.84
CA LYS A 491 -5.56 18.41 -10.51
C LYS A 491 -5.16 18.01 -11.93
N GLY A 492 -5.16 18.98 -12.84
CA GLY A 492 -4.62 18.77 -14.19
C GLY A 492 -3.11 18.60 -14.12
N HIS A 493 -2.57 17.72 -14.97
CA HIS A 493 -1.13 17.45 -15.09
C HIS A 493 -0.76 17.44 -16.57
N GLY A 494 0.29 18.19 -16.93
CA GLY A 494 0.64 18.41 -18.34
C GLY A 494 -0.50 19.11 -19.08
N GLY A 495 -0.74 18.68 -20.33
CA GLY A 495 -1.84 19.19 -21.16
C GLY A 495 -3.21 18.59 -20.84
N HIS A 496 -3.32 17.72 -19.82
CA HIS A 496 -4.55 16.96 -19.54
C HIS A 496 -5.38 17.56 -18.41
N GLU A 497 -6.71 17.57 -18.59
CA GLU A 497 -7.67 17.89 -17.55
C GLU A 497 -7.65 16.86 -16.39
N ALA A 498 -8.08 17.31 -15.21
CA ALA A 498 -8.20 16.48 -14.02
C ALA A 498 -9.22 15.35 -14.20
N ASP A 499 -8.90 14.16 -13.69
CA ASP A 499 -9.79 13.00 -13.69
C ASP A 499 -10.58 12.93 -12.38
N HIS A 500 -11.45 13.91 -12.10
CA HIS A 500 -12.16 13.99 -10.81
C HIS A 500 -12.89 12.69 -10.41
N TRP A 501 -13.49 12.01 -11.39
CA TRP A 501 -14.16 10.72 -11.22
C TRP A 501 -13.21 9.62 -10.73
N TYR A 502 -11.98 9.59 -11.27
CA TYR A 502 -10.96 8.61 -10.90
C TYR A 502 -10.28 8.97 -9.59
N ALA A 503 -10.05 10.26 -9.35
CA ALA A 503 -9.59 10.78 -8.07
C ALA A 503 -10.52 10.33 -6.93
N ALA A 504 -11.84 10.57 -7.08
CA ALA A 504 -12.83 10.12 -6.10
C ALA A 504 -12.82 8.60 -5.93
N PHE A 505 -12.74 7.84 -7.03
CA PHE A 505 -12.64 6.38 -6.95
C PHE A 505 -11.41 5.92 -6.15
N LYS A 506 -10.24 6.53 -6.37
CA LYS A 506 -8.99 6.17 -5.68
C LYS A 506 -9.02 6.62 -4.21
N MET A 507 -9.45 7.85 -3.93
CA MET A 507 -9.70 8.35 -2.56
C MET A 507 -10.61 7.41 -1.76
N GLY A 508 -11.63 6.80 -2.40
CA GLY A 508 -12.51 5.84 -1.75
C GLY A 508 -11.84 4.60 -1.17
N LYS A 509 -10.69 4.15 -1.73
CA LYS A 509 -9.85 3.05 -1.17
C LYS A 509 -9.39 3.40 0.24
N TYR A 510 -8.96 4.64 0.44
CA TYR A 510 -8.33 5.08 1.69
C TYR A 510 -9.35 5.66 2.67
N ALA A 511 -10.43 6.26 2.17
CA ALA A 511 -11.61 6.57 2.96
C ALA A 511 -12.21 5.32 3.63
N ASP A 512 -12.26 4.18 2.91
CA ASP A 512 -12.68 2.89 3.46
C ASP A 512 -11.85 2.51 4.69
N ARG A 513 -10.52 2.57 4.55
CA ARG A 513 -9.57 2.24 5.62
C ARG A 513 -9.65 3.21 6.80
N MET A 514 -9.88 4.50 6.55
CA MET A 514 -10.11 5.48 7.62
C MET A 514 -11.37 5.15 8.41
N VAL A 515 -12.48 4.84 7.73
CA VAL A 515 -13.76 4.50 8.38
C VAL A 515 -13.67 3.18 9.14
N ASP A 516 -12.96 2.19 8.58
CA ASP A 516 -12.67 0.89 9.21
C ASP A 516 -11.90 1.02 10.53
N ALA A 517 -10.99 1.99 10.65
CA ALA A 517 -10.21 2.20 11.86
C ALA A 517 -11.03 2.78 13.04
N LEU A 518 -12.12 3.52 12.79
CA LEU A 518 -12.83 4.28 13.83
C LEU A 518 -13.38 3.42 14.99
N PRO A 519 -14.05 2.28 14.76
CA PRO A 519 -14.52 1.42 15.86
C PRO A 519 -13.37 0.91 16.72
N HIS A 520 -12.24 0.55 16.12
CA HIS A 520 -11.08 0.02 16.82
C HIS A 520 -10.39 1.07 17.71
N LEU A 521 -10.43 2.35 17.33
CA LEU A 521 -9.98 3.44 18.19
C LEU A 521 -10.83 3.55 19.47
N ALA A 522 -12.13 3.29 19.37
CA ALA A 522 -13.05 3.33 20.50
C ALA A 522 -12.91 2.09 21.39
N GLU A 523 -12.79 0.90 20.80
CA GLU A 523 -12.58 -0.37 21.50
C GLU A 523 -11.25 -0.37 22.27
N GLY A 524 -10.19 0.17 21.67
CA GLY A 524 -8.89 0.33 22.32
C GLY A 524 -8.78 1.52 23.27
N GLY A 525 -9.86 2.29 23.47
CA GLY A 525 -9.92 3.41 24.41
C GLY A 525 -9.13 4.66 23.98
N MET A 526 -8.74 4.76 22.71
CA MET A 526 -8.06 5.95 22.16
C MET A 526 -9.03 7.13 22.01
N ILE A 527 -10.30 6.84 21.72
CA ILE A 527 -11.43 7.78 21.80
C ILE A 527 -12.52 7.18 22.71
N THR A 528 -13.43 8.01 23.22
CA THR A 528 -14.54 7.49 24.04
C THR A 528 -15.61 6.83 23.17
N GLN A 529 -16.42 5.95 23.76
CA GLN A 529 -17.58 5.36 23.08
C GLN A 529 -18.61 6.42 22.65
N THR A 530 -18.72 7.52 23.42
CA THR A 530 -19.55 8.67 23.06
C THR A 530 -19.02 9.40 21.84
N ASP A 531 -17.70 9.58 21.74
CA ASP A 531 -17.05 10.18 20.58
C ASP A 531 -17.27 9.32 19.33
N ALA A 532 -17.11 8.00 19.45
CA ALA A 532 -17.38 7.06 18.38
C ALA A 532 -18.84 7.12 17.90
N ALA A 533 -19.80 7.17 18.82
CA ALA A 533 -21.22 7.33 18.49
C ALA A 533 -21.52 8.70 17.84
N THR A 534 -20.73 9.72 18.16
CA THR A 534 -20.81 11.06 17.52
C THR A 534 -20.28 10.99 16.08
N LEU A 535 -19.08 10.45 15.89
CA LEU A 535 -18.48 10.25 14.56
C LEU A 535 -19.35 9.36 13.66
N ALA A 536 -20.02 8.35 14.21
CA ALA A 536 -20.91 7.48 13.44
C ALA A 536 -22.06 8.24 12.74
N LYS A 537 -22.49 9.37 13.33
CA LYS A 537 -23.52 10.28 12.81
C LYS A 537 -22.92 11.51 12.10
N ASP A 538 -21.59 11.51 11.99
CA ASP A 538 -20.74 12.46 11.29
C ASP A 538 -21.21 12.74 9.85
N ALA A 539 -21.59 13.95 9.46
CA ALA A 539 -21.90 14.22 8.05
C ALA A 539 -20.68 13.99 7.14
N ASP A 540 -19.48 14.35 7.61
CA ASP A 540 -18.25 14.11 6.84
C ASP A 540 -17.85 12.64 6.87
N VAL A 541 -18.05 11.94 8.01
CA VAL A 541 -17.85 10.49 8.10
C VAL A 541 -18.79 9.75 7.16
N GLU A 542 -20.05 10.19 7.05
CA GLU A 542 -21.03 9.63 6.13
C GLU A 542 -20.67 9.89 4.66
N ALA A 543 -20.11 11.06 4.34
CA ALA A 543 -19.59 11.34 3.00
C ALA A 543 -18.45 10.39 2.63
N LEU A 544 -17.50 10.15 3.53
CA LEU A 544 -16.40 9.21 3.33
C LEU A 544 -16.89 7.75 3.25
N ARG A 545 -17.87 7.36 4.06
CA ARG A 545 -18.50 6.04 4.03
C ARG A 545 -19.28 5.80 2.73
N THR A 546 -19.94 6.83 2.21
CA THR A 546 -20.61 6.78 0.90
C THR A 546 -19.59 6.57 -0.21
N LEU A 547 -18.50 7.35 -0.18
CA LEU A 547 -17.39 7.22 -1.13
C LEU A 547 -16.77 5.81 -1.09
N SER A 548 -16.50 5.28 0.11
CA SER A 548 -15.91 3.95 0.30
C SER A 548 -16.83 2.84 -0.20
N THR A 549 -18.12 2.92 0.11
CA THR A 549 -19.13 1.94 -0.34
C THR A 549 -19.17 1.85 -1.87
N HIS A 550 -19.16 2.99 -2.56
CA HIS A 550 -19.08 3.02 -4.02
C HIS A 550 -17.76 2.46 -4.54
N HIS A 551 -16.63 2.78 -3.90
CA HIS A 551 -15.33 2.22 -4.27
C HIS A 551 -15.30 0.69 -4.16
N VAL A 552 -15.69 0.13 -3.01
CA VAL A 552 -15.66 -1.32 -2.75
C VAL A 552 -16.53 -2.07 -3.76
N LYS A 553 -17.72 -1.55 -4.05
CA LYS A 553 -18.62 -2.12 -5.06
C LYS A 553 -17.97 -2.14 -6.44
N GLU A 554 -17.46 -0.99 -6.91
CA GLU A 554 -16.92 -0.87 -8.27
C GLU A 554 -15.58 -1.58 -8.45
N LYS A 555 -14.73 -1.63 -7.41
CA LYS A 555 -13.47 -2.38 -7.41
C LYS A 555 -13.67 -3.89 -7.55
N SER A 556 -14.83 -4.40 -7.14
CA SER A 556 -15.19 -5.81 -7.34
C SER A 556 -15.90 -6.09 -8.67
N GLY A 557 -16.30 -5.05 -9.40
CA GLY A 557 -17.06 -5.13 -10.64
C GLY A 557 -16.22 -4.92 -11.90
N ALA A 558 -16.89 -4.65 -13.02
CA ALA A 558 -16.25 -4.50 -14.34
C ALA A 558 -15.32 -3.27 -14.43
N SER A 559 -15.51 -2.27 -13.57
CA SER A 559 -14.68 -1.06 -13.47
C SER A 559 -13.25 -1.35 -13.01
N LYS A 560 -13.02 -2.53 -12.42
CA LYS A 560 -11.70 -3.05 -12.05
C LYS A 560 -10.78 -3.21 -13.25
N ASP A 561 -11.31 -3.74 -14.35
CA ASP A 561 -10.56 -4.09 -15.55
C ASP A 561 -10.65 -3.01 -16.64
N ASP A 562 -11.67 -2.14 -16.55
CA ASP A 562 -11.92 -1.04 -17.47
C ASP A 562 -12.36 0.22 -16.67
N PRO A 563 -11.41 1.07 -16.27
CA PRO A 563 -11.69 2.29 -15.51
C PRO A 563 -12.54 3.29 -16.29
N ALA A 564 -12.56 3.25 -17.63
CA ALA A 564 -13.37 4.18 -18.42
C ALA A 564 -14.87 4.02 -18.13
N LYS A 565 -15.30 2.83 -17.66
CA LYS A 565 -16.67 2.61 -17.16
C LYS A 565 -17.04 3.48 -15.96
N LEU A 566 -16.07 3.90 -15.14
CA LEU A 566 -16.33 4.80 -14.01
C LEU A 566 -16.84 6.17 -14.47
N LYS A 567 -16.47 6.63 -15.67
CA LYS A 567 -17.02 7.87 -16.26
C LYS A 567 -18.53 7.80 -16.48
N GLN A 568 -19.06 6.60 -16.68
CA GLN A 568 -20.49 6.36 -16.88
C GLN A 568 -21.21 5.96 -15.58
N HIS A 569 -20.46 5.73 -14.49
CA HIS A 569 -21.02 5.34 -13.22
C HIS A 569 -21.84 6.47 -12.59
N THR A 570 -23.00 6.15 -12.02
CA THR A 570 -23.99 7.15 -11.57
C THR A 570 -23.50 8.05 -10.43
N TYR A 571 -22.47 7.62 -9.70
CA TYR A 571 -21.82 8.40 -8.64
C TYR A 571 -20.53 9.06 -9.14
N PHE A 572 -19.55 8.26 -9.60
CA PHE A 572 -18.23 8.75 -10.01
C PHE A 572 -18.28 9.63 -11.27
N GLY A 573 -19.10 9.27 -12.26
CA GLY A 573 -19.28 10.05 -13.49
C GLY A 573 -19.89 11.43 -13.28
N LYS A 574 -20.43 11.72 -12.09
CA LYS A 574 -20.95 13.04 -11.69
C LYS A 574 -19.97 13.87 -10.87
N MET A 575 -18.77 13.36 -10.60
CA MET A 575 -17.78 14.07 -9.80
C MET A 575 -17.27 15.31 -10.55
N THR A 576 -17.45 16.46 -9.92
CA THR A 576 -16.90 17.76 -10.33
C THR A 576 -15.71 18.13 -9.44
N ALA A 577 -14.97 19.17 -9.83
CA ALA A 577 -13.91 19.76 -9.00
C ALA A 577 -14.42 20.14 -7.60
N ASP A 578 -15.60 20.77 -7.52
CA ASP A 578 -16.21 21.19 -6.24
C ASP A 578 -16.55 19.98 -5.36
N SER A 579 -17.22 18.96 -5.91
CA SER A 579 -17.55 17.76 -5.12
C SER A 579 -16.31 17.00 -4.64
N LEU A 580 -15.22 17.03 -5.42
CA LEU A 580 -13.96 16.42 -5.03
C LEU A 580 -13.29 17.23 -3.91
N LYS A 581 -13.36 18.57 -3.97
CA LYS A 581 -12.90 19.47 -2.92
C LYS A 581 -13.71 19.25 -1.63
N ASP A 582 -15.02 19.05 -1.72
CA ASP A 582 -15.86 18.75 -0.57
C ASP A 582 -15.45 17.42 0.10
N LEU A 583 -15.14 16.38 -0.69
CA LEU A 583 -14.61 15.11 -0.15
C LEU A 583 -13.25 15.28 0.53
N ARG A 584 -12.36 16.11 -0.03
CA ARG A 584 -11.09 16.47 0.61
C ARG A 584 -11.33 17.19 1.95
N THR A 585 -12.23 18.17 1.98
CA THR A 585 -12.58 18.91 3.20
C THR A 585 -13.19 17.97 4.25
N ALA A 586 -14.08 17.06 3.86
CA ALA A 586 -14.63 16.06 4.75
C ALA A 586 -13.53 15.19 5.38
N ALA A 587 -12.57 14.71 4.59
CA ALA A 587 -11.43 13.94 5.08
C ALA A 587 -10.59 14.71 6.11
N LEU A 588 -10.24 15.97 5.82
CA LEU A 588 -9.50 16.84 6.74
C LEU A 588 -10.28 17.11 8.04
N ASN A 589 -11.59 17.37 7.94
CA ASN A 589 -12.45 17.59 9.11
C ASN A 589 -12.52 16.36 10.02
N VAL A 590 -12.69 15.16 9.44
CA VAL A 590 -12.68 13.90 10.21
C VAL A 590 -11.31 13.68 10.84
N GLY A 591 -10.22 13.92 10.10
CA GLY A 591 -8.85 13.89 10.61
C GLY A 591 -8.65 14.76 11.84
N ALA A 592 -9.02 16.04 11.75
CA ALA A 592 -8.90 17.00 12.83
C ALA A 592 -9.74 16.60 14.07
N ARG A 593 -10.99 16.19 13.89
CA ARG A 593 -11.88 15.77 14.99
C ARG A 593 -11.38 14.54 15.73
N VAL A 594 -10.92 13.50 15.02
CA VAL A 594 -10.37 12.30 15.66
C VAL A 594 -9.20 12.69 16.55
N ARG A 595 -8.31 13.58 16.10
CA ARG A 595 -7.21 14.08 16.94
C ARG A 595 -7.67 14.84 18.17
N GLN A 596 -8.68 15.70 18.03
CA GLN A 596 -9.28 16.41 19.17
C GLN A 596 -9.84 15.42 20.20
N MET A 597 -10.56 14.39 19.75
CA MET A 597 -11.13 13.34 20.60
C MET A 597 -10.04 12.53 21.30
N VAL A 598 -8.96 12.17 20.61
CA VAL A 598 -7.81 11.47 21.21
C VAL A 598 -7.13 12.32 22.28
N ALA A 599 -6.89 13.60 22.00
CA ALA A 599 -6.32 14.53 22.98
C ALA A 599 -7.24 14.74 24.19
N GLY A 600 -8.56 14.81 23.96
CA GLY A 600 -9.58 14.89 25.01
C GLY A 600 -9.58 13.65 25.91
N ALA A 601 -9.56 12.46 25.33
CA ALA A 601 -9.50 11.19 26.06
C ALA A 601 -8.22 11.06 26.92
N GLN A 602 -7.08 11.52 26.41
CA GLN A 602 -5.81 11.54 27.14
C GLN A 602 -5.78 12.56 28.30
N SER A 603 -6.66 13.55 28.28
CA SER A 603 -6.79 14.56 29.34
C SER A 603 -7.75 14.16 30.45
N ALA A 604 -8.61 13.16 30.22
CA ALA A 604 -9.60 12.75 31.20
C ALA A 604 -8.87 12.20 32.45
N PRO A 605 -9.25 12.65 33.67
CA PRO A 605 -8.69 12.05 34.87
C PRO A 605 -8.94 10.55 34.83
N ILE A 606 -7.89 9.75 35.06
CA ILE A 606 -8.01 8.31 35.18
C ILE A 606 -8.94 8.06 36.37
N VAL A 607 -10.22 7.83 36.08
CA VAL A 607 -11.18 7.41 37.08
C VAL A 607 -10.72 6.04 37.52
N ASP A 608 -10.21 5.93 38.74
CA ASP A 608 -9.77 4.67 39.32
C ASP A 608 -10.90 3.65 39.17
N PRO A 609 -10.74 2.61 38.32
CA PRO A 609 -11.79 1.63 38.10
C PRO A 609 -12.08 0.81 39.37
N SER A 610 -11.22 0.89 40.40
CA SER A 610 -11.47 0.29 41.72
C SER A 610 -12.47 1.08 42.58
N ALA A 611 -12.78 2.33 42.22
CA ALA A 611 -13.75 3.18 42.92
C ALA A 611 -15.18 3.05 42.38
N ALA A 612 -15.40 2.25 41.33
CA ALA A 612 -16.75 1.91 40.88
C ALA A 612 -17.45 1.04 41.94
N PRO A 613 -18.67 1.38 42.40
CA PRO A 613 -19.41 0.54 43.32
C PRO A 613 -19.56 -0.86 42.71
N PRO A 614 -19.32 -1.94 43.48
CA PRO A 614 -19.33 -3.29 42.95
C PRO A 614 -20.65 -3.56 42.23
N ALA A 615 -20.55 -4.08 41.01
CA ALA A 615 -21.71 -4.54 40.27
C ALA A 615 -22.53 -5.50 41.16
N PRO A 616 -23.87 -5.43 41.14
CA PRO A 616 -24.72 -6.29 41.96
C PRO A 616 -24.35 -7.75 41.70
N VAL A 617 -23.94 -8.43 42.77
CA VAL A 617 -23.50 -9.83 42.75
C VAL A 617 -24.65 -10.69 42.22
N PRO A 618 -24.46 -11.43 41.10
CA PRO A 618 -25.46 -12.38 40.66
C PRO A 618 -25.59 -13.50 41.69
N GLU A 619 -26.83 -13.81 42.05
CA GLU A 619 -27.23 -14.77 43.06
C GLU A 619 -26.67 -16.18 42.72
N LYS A 620 -25.98 -16.80 43.69
CA LYS A 620 -25.25 -18.07 43.53
C LYS A 620 -26.17 -19.23 43.12
N ALA A 621 -25.84 -19.90 42.01
CA ALA A 621 -26.20 -21.29 41.77
C ALA A 621 -25.22 -22.25 42.49
N PRO A 622 -25.66 -23.47 42.89
CA PRO A 622 -24.93 -24.31 43.84
C PRO A 622 -23.74 -25.05 43.22
N THR A 623 -22.70 -25.19 44.05
CA THR A 623 -21.40 -25.82 43.81
C THR A 623 -21.48 -27.34 43.77
N THR A 624 -20.87 -27.97 42.75
CA THR A 624 -20.39 -29.36 42.83
C THR A 624 -19.04 -29.55 42.14
N ALA A 625 -18.16 -30.24 42.86
CA ALA A 625 -17.00 -31.04 42.43
C ALA A 625 -15.68 -30.33 42.01
N ALA A 626 -14.75 -30.34 42.96
CA ALA A 626 -13.31 -30.28 42.73
C ALA A 626 -12.75 -31.70 42.53
N SER A 627 -12.16 -32.00 41.37
CA SER A 627 -11.14 -33.07 41.21
C SER A 627 -10.37 -33.06 39.87
N GLY A 628 -10.41 -31.99 39.07
CA GLY A 628 -9.86 -32.00 37.70
C GLY A 628 -8.43 -31.47 37.51
N ALA A 629 -7.85 -30.78 38.51
CA ALA A 629 -6.60 -30.03 38.31
C ALA A 629 -5.34 -30.92 38.31
N SER A 630 -5.37 -32.06 39.01
CA SER A 630 -4.16 -32.88 39.16
C SER A 630 -3.93 -33.90 38.04
N LEU A 631 -4.96 -34.23 37.26
CA LEU A 631 -4.86 -35.13 36.08
C LEU A 631 -4.38 -34.42 34.81
N ARG A 632 -4.52 -33.08 34.72
CA ARG A 632 -4.10 -32.31 33.54
C ARG A 632 -2.59 -32.09 33.45
N LEU A 633 -1.89 -32.03 34.58
CA LEU A 633 -0.43 -31.88 34.62
C LEU A 633 0.30 -33.19 34.26
N ALA A 634 -0.26 -34.36 34.60
CA ALA A 634 0.32 -35.65 34.21
C ALA A 634 0.16 -35.94 32.71
N ALA A 635 -0.96 -35.52 32.10
CA ALA A 635 -1.19 -35.68 30.65
C ALA A 635 -0.35 -34.72 29.80
N GLN A 636 0.02 -33.55 30.33
CA GLN A 636 0.93 -32.61 29.64
C GLN A 636 2.40 -33.06 29.70
N ALA A 637 2.82 -33.73 30.77
CA ALA A 637 4.18 -34.28 30.88
C ALA A 637 4.39 -35.48 29.95
N ALA A 638 3.41 -36.39 29.82
CA ALA A 638 3.48 -37.52 28.89
C ALA A 638 3.55 -37.07 27.41
N ARG A 639 2.78 -36.03 27.05
CA ARG A 639 2.79 -35.47 25.68
C ARG A 639 4.08 -34.74 25.31
N ALA A 640 4.81 -34.19 26.28
CA ALA A 640 6.10 -33.55 26.03
C ALA A 640 7.22 -34.59 25.81
N GLN A 641 7.02 -35.82 26.30
CA GLN A 641 7.98 -36.91 26.16
C GLN A 641 7.79 -37.63 24.81
N ASP A 642 6.54 -37.86 24.39
CA ASP A 642 6.24 -38.38 23.03
C ASP A 642 6.75 -37.43 21.92
N LEU A 643 6.68 -36.10 22.14
CA LEU A 643 7.16 -35.11 21.18
C LEU A 643 8.70 -35.02 21.11
N LEU A 644 9.42 -35.47 22.14
CA LEU A 644 10.88 -35.50 22.15
C LEU A 644 11.41 -36.75 21.45
N GLU A 645 10.73 -37.89 21.59
CA GLU A 645 11.06 -39.12 20.84
C GLU A 645 10.79 -38.95 19.33
N GLU A 646 9.72 -38.25 18.95
CA GLU A 646 9.40 -37.99 17.53
C GLU A 646 10.41 -37.02 16.85
N ILE A 647 11.09 -36.17 17.63
CA ILE A 647 12.14 -35.25 17.14
C ILE A 647 13.51 -35.96 17.05
N GLU A 648 13.76 -36.96 17.91
CA GLU A 648 15.00 -37.75 17.84
C GLU A 648 14.98 -38.75 16.66
N ASP A 649 13.81 -39.31 16.33
CA ASP A 649 13.66 -40.21 15.16
C ASP A 649 13.77 -39.47 13.81
N GLU A 650 13.34 -38.20 13.71
CA GLU A 650 13.51 -37.39 12.49
C GLU A 650 14.96 -36.87 12.30
N ALA A 651 15.78 -36.89 13.35
CA ALA A 651 17.18 -36.47 13.30
C ALA A 651 18.14 -37.59 12.85
N GLU A 652 17.77 -38.88 12.98
CA GLU A 652 18.59 -40.01 12.52
C GLU A 652 18.47 -40.28 11.00
N ASP A 653 17.40 -39.79 10.35
CA ASP A 653 17.19 -39.96 8.90
C ASP A 653 17.82 -38.83 8.04
N MET A 654 18.51 -37.88 8.65
CA MET A 654 19.15 -36.77 7.95
C MET A 654 20.63 -36.57 8.33
N GLU A 655 21.50 -37.49 7.91
CA GLU A 655 22.88 -37.17 7.50
C GLU A 655 23.56 -38.36 6.78
N PRO A 656 24.45 -38.11 5.81
CA PRO A 656 24.32 -37.35 4.57
C PRO A 656 24.02 -38.20 3.33
#